data_AF-L0GYI2-F1
#
_entry.id   AF-L0GYI2-F1
#
_cell.length_a   1.000
_cell.length_b   1.000
_cell.length_c   1.000
_cell.angle_alpha   90.00
_cell.angle_beta   90.00
_cell.angle_gamma   90.00
#
_symmetry.space_group_name_H-M   'P 1'
#
loop_
_entity.id
_entity.type
_entity.pdbx_description
1 polymer ?
#
loop_
_entity_poly.entity_id
_entity_poly.type
_entity_poly.pdbx_seq_one_letter_code
_entity_poly.pdbx_strand_id
1 'polypeptide(L)'
;MRLWGVFVPQSVRECLSYRPQLLELPKEHQRRLLERGELDPIELAELERLHDEHRRAYFEQPLRPVLEVCADPRVPRLVLLGDPGSGKSSLLRYLALDWALTENVNARYTQPLPLLIELRDYNRWPCPSGKGFPRYLHEASTWHRLNQHTLDWLLKQPGRVVLLLDGLDEVFDPVEREQVVNDIHRFSNDYPETRILVTSRVVGYRAERLRDAGFRDYMLQDLDDKVQIPAFLERWHQVTFADPNEAASKRERLAKAIRESRSIAQLAGNPLLLTLMAIINRYQELPRDRVMLYEKAAEVLLQQWDTERGLQDFPDLSREIDLRAKTAILRRVATRMQTGDGDEGQAANVIEGEALIDLIEGYLCDELRFSQARAAAQALVRQLRERNFILCFLGADSYAFVHRTFLEYFCAADLVQRFHKEKTLTIDQLIEVFDRHARNDDWREVLRLICGQIDEAFVGRIVERLAAKVDPGRDETAALHGLPLAVYCLAEARNPARLEQIGPRVLEKALDCFDPRRSDSHEVQNALVQAAMAVGDRWPGLDGMRQSVLTHHRRISISSNAGIRWPAFLAKVLPEREHIRRLADGGQWTLRSGALITLAKSWPDVETRRLLAEHAVQDEEGWTRAAALRALAQGWPDAETRRLLADRAVQDEAGKIRRTALEALARGWPDAETRRLLVERAVQDEDGETRGVAAWLHAKQHSRFGATLLGGDLDGVGPFLDPRSPIPRDHIEEAADKVGLSSAEIDAAVASLSAHMGWDILRGNRPSPCGSD
;
A
#
# COMPACT_ATOMS: atom_id res chain seq x y z
N MET A 1 -9.43 -16.40 28.56
CA MET A 1 -8.89 -16.33 27.19
C MET A 1 -7.50 -15.73 27.23
N ARG A 2 -6.47 -16.45 26.75
CA ARG A 2 -5.10 -15.93 26.66
C ARG A 2 -4.91 -15.20 25.32
N LEU A 3 -5.56 -14.05 25.17
CA LEU A 3 -5.62 -13.30 23.89
C LEU A 3 -4.25 -12.93 23.32
N TRP A 4 -3.21 -12.89 24.14
CA TRP A 4 -1.85 -12.69 23.68
C TRP A 4 -1.31 -13.79 22.75
N GLY A 5 -1.87 -15.00 22.82
CA GLY A 5 -1.51 -16.10 21.90
C GLY A 5 -1.98 -15.89 20.46
N VAL A 6 -2.73 -14.82 20.19
CA VAL A 6 -3.22 -14.48 18.85
C VAL A 6 -2.25 -13.63 18.04
N PHE A 7 -1.29 -12.97 18.69
CA PHE A 7 -0.35 -12.08 18.00
C PHE A 7 0.36 -12.81 16.85
N VAL A 8 0.38 -12.20 15.66
CA VAL A 8 1.10 -12.71 14.48
C VAL A 8 2.17 -11.67 14.11
N PRO A 9 3.46 -12.07 14.10
CA PRO A 9 4.52 -11.17 13.69
C PRO A 9 4.39 -10.77 12.23
N GLN A 10 4.44 -9.47 11.98
CA GLN A 10 4.40 -8.87 10.65
C GLN A 10 5.79 -8.84 9.99
N SER A 11 5.79 -8.41 8.73
CA SER A 11 7.00 -8.08 7.98
C SER A 11 7.28 -6.57 8.05
N VAL A 12 8.54 -6.20 7.83
CA VAL A 12 9.00 -4.81 7.75
C VAL A 12 9.80 -4.54 6.49
N ARG A 13 9.84 -3.27 6.09
CA ARG A 13 10.79 -2.70 5.11
C ARG A 13 11.63 -1.62 5.79
N GLU A 14 12.88 -1.46 5.37
CA GLU A 14 13.73 -0.39 5.90
C GLU A 14 13.36 0.95 5.22
N CYS A 15 13.09 1.96 6.04
CA CYS A 15 12.83 3.32 5.58
C CYS A 15 14.17 4.03 5.40
N LEU A 16 14.76 3.90 4.21
CA LEU A 16 15.99 4.62 3.84
C LEU A 16 15.68 6.12 3.67
N SER A 17 15.32 6.51 2.44
CA SER A 17 15.02 7.90 2.02
C SER A 17 13.57 8.05 1.53
N TYR A 18 12.75 7.00 1.61
CA TYR A 18 11.35 7.03 1.18
C TYR A 18 10.44 6.84 2.39
N ARG A 19 9.56 7.82 2.64
CA ARG A 19 8.47 7.72 3.61
C ARG A 19 7.13 7.88 2.89
N PRO A 20 6.47 6.78 2.52
CA PRO A 20 5.28 6.81 1.68
C PRO A 20 4.18 7.72 2.26
N GLN A 21 3.91 7.67 3.57
CA GLN A 21 2.80 8.43 4.15
C GLN A 21 3.04 9.95 4.21
N LEU A 22 4.28 10.44 4.31
CA LEU A 22 4.55 11.89 4.36
C LEU A 22 4.28 12.56 2.99
N LEU A 23 4.54 11.82 1.91
CA LEU A 23 4.27 12.24 0.55
C LEU A 23 2.78 12.13 0.16
N GLU A 24 2.00 11.37 0.93
CA GLU A 24 0.54 11.22 0.77
C GLU A 24 -0.26 12.28 1.55
N LEU A 25 0.38 13.12 2.38
CA LEU A 25 -0.29 14.21 3.09
C LEU A 25 -0.63 15.37 2.12
N PRO A 26 -1.76 16.06 2.32
CA PRO A 26 -2.09 17.28 1.58
C PRO A 26 -0.97 18.33 1.69
N LYS A 27 -0.67 19.06 0.61
CA LYS A 27 0.39 20.07 0.58
C LYS A 27 0.22 21.16 1.64
N GLU A 28 -1.02 21.51 1.94
CA GLU A 28 -1.36 22.48 2.97
C GLU A 28 -1.00 21.97 4.38
N HIS A 29 -1.22 20.68 4.62
CA HIS A 29 -0.83 20.05 5.89
C HIS A 29 0.70 19.90 5.99
N GLN A 30 1.37 19.53 4.89
CA GLN A 30 2.84 19.55 4.82
C GLN A 30 3.37 20.95 5.18
N ARG A 31 2.78 22.01 4.61
CA ARG A 31 3.14 23.39 4.93
C ARG A 31 2.92 23.75 6.41
N ARG A 32 1.82 23.32 7.02
CA ARG A 32 1.58 23.52 8.46
C ARG A 32 2.59 22.77 9.33
N LEU A 33 2.97 21.56 8.94
CA LEU A 33 4.02 20.81 9.62
C LEU A 33 5.37 21.56 9.52
N LEU A 34 5.69 22.16 8.37
CA LEU A 34 6.86 23.03 8.22
C LEU A 34 6.79 24.28 9.12
N GLU A 35 5.65 24.97 9.13
CA GLU A 35 5.44 26.21 9.91
C GLU A 35 5.53 25.98 11.43
N ARG A 36 5.11 24.81 11.92
CA ARG A 36 5.26 24.40 13.33
C ARG A 36 6.57 23.67 13.61
N GLY A 37 7.46 23.57 12.62
CA GLY A 37 8.75 22.89 12.67
C GLY A 37 8.66 21.37 12.76
N GLU A 38 7.48 20.76 12.74
CA GLU A 38 7.25 19.30 12.81
C GLU A 38 7.74 18.54 11.57
N LEU A 39 8.10 19.24 10.49
CA LEU A 39 8.72 18.70 9.27
C LEU A 39 9.89 19.60 8.84
N ASP A 40 10.97 19.02 8.28
CA ASP A 40 12.11 19.77 7.74
C ASP A 40 11.86 20.19 6.27
N PRO A 41 12.04 21.48 5.90
CA PRO A 41 11.87 21.96 4.52
C PRO A 41 12.80 21.31 3.49
N ILE A 42 14.04 21.01 3.88
CA ILE A 42 15.03 20.37 3.01
C ILE A 42 14.64 18.91 2.77
N GLU A 43 14.19 18.21 3.82
CA GLU A 43 13.74 16.81 3.75
C GLU A 43 12.53 16.66 2.81
N LEU A 44 11.54 17.56 2.91
CA LEU A 44 10.37 17.53 2.01
C LEU A 44 10.77 17.77 0.56
N ALA A 45 11.63 18.75 0.29
CA ALA A 45 12.08 19.07 -1.06
C ALA A 45 12.89 17.91 -1.70
N GLU A 46 13.71 17.21 -0.91
CA GLU A 46 14.47 16.04 -1.37
C GLU A 46 13.57 14.83 -1.62
N LEU A 47 12.57 14.61 -0.76
CA LEU A 47 11.54 13.57 -0.90
C LEU A 47 10.68 13.76 -2.16
N GLU A 48 10.29 14.99 -2.48
CA GLU A 48 9.53 15.31 -3.69
C GLU A 48 10.37 15.11 -4.97
N ARG A 49 11.66 15.50 -4.95
CA ARG A 49 12.55 15.41 -6.13
C ARG A 49 12.88 13.97 -6.52
N LEU A 50 13.06 13.08 -5.56
CA LEU A 50 13.50 11.69 -5.77
C LEU A 50 12.35 10.68 -5.61
N HIS A 51 11.10 11.16 -5.60
CA HIS A 51 9.91 10.38 -5.25
C HIS A 51 9.82 9.06 -6.01
N ASP A 52 9.91 9.08 -7.34
CA ASP A 52 9.67 7.90 -8.18
C ASP A 52 10.78 6.85 -8.06
N GLU A 53 12.04 7.26 -7.99
CA GLU A 53 13.20 6.36 -7.83
C GLU A 53 13.22 5.73 -6.45
N HIS A 54 13.06 6.54 -5.40
CA HIS A 54 13.03 6.06 -4.02
C HIS A 54 11.79 5.18 -3.74
N ARG A 55 10.64 5.51 -4.34
CA ARG A 55 9.44 4.68 -4.29
C ARG A 55 9.69 3.30 -4.90
N ARG A 56 10.26 3.24 -6.12
CA ARG A 56 10.59 1.97 -6.77
C ARG A 56 11.58 1.16 -5.93
N ALA A 57 12.67 1.77 -5.50
CA ALA A 57 13.68 1.12 -4.66
C ALA A 57 13.07 0.57 -3.36
N TYR A 58 12.19 1.33 -2.69
CA TYR A 58 11.49 0.87 -1.49
C TYR A 58 10.58 -0.34 -1.76
N PHE A 59 9.78 -0.32 -2.83
CA PHE A 59 8.88 -1.42 -3.16
C PHE A 59 9.58 -2.67 -3.71
N GLU A 60 10.78 -2.52 -4.27
CA GLU A 60 11.63 -3.63 -4.72
C GLU A 60 12.39 -4.33 -3.58
N GLN A 61 12.51 -3.71 -2.40
CA GLN A 61 13.15 -4.35 -1.24
C GLN A 61 12.40 -5.63 -0.82
N PRO A 62 13.13 -6.71 -0.44
CA PRO A 62 12.51 -7.89 0.14
C PRO A 62 11.94 -7.58 1.53
N LEU A 63 10.79 -8.18 1.83
CA LEU A 63 10.19 -8.13 3.15
C LEU A 63 11.06 -8.88 4.17
N ARG A 64 11.29 -8.29 5.34
CA ARG A 64 12.02 -8.92 6.45
C ARG A 64 11.09 -9.23 7.62
N PRO A 65 11.18 -10.39 8.29
CA PRO A 65 10.40 -10.66 9.49
C PRO A 65 10.73 -9.68 10.62
N VAL A 66 9.71 -9.08 11.25
CA VAL A 66 9.94 -8.02 12.26
C VAL A 66 10.72 -8.51 13.48
N LEU A 67 10.49 -9.75 13.93
CA LEU A 67 11.19 -10.31 15.09
C LEU A 67 12.68 -10.50 14.83
N GLU A 68 13.07 -10.84 13.59
CA GLU A 68 14.48 -10.96 13.21
C GLU A 68 15.16 -9.60 13.25
N VAL A 69 14.49 -8.54 12.77
CA VAL A 69 15.02 -7.17 12.82
C VAL A 69 15.15 -6.69 14.27
N CYS A 70 14.13 -6.94 15.11
CA CYS A 70 14.17 -6.63 16.54
C CYS A 70 15.29 -7.37 17.29
N ALA A 71 15.74 -8.53 16.78
CA ALA A 71 16.81 -9.32 17.37
C ALA A 71 18.19 -9.11 16.72
N ASP A 72 18.28 -8.47 15.55
CA ASP A 72 19.52 -8.35 14.75
C ASP A 72 20.60 -7.49 15.45
N PRO A 73 21.71 -8.06 15.95
CA PRO A 73 22.71 -7.30 16.70
C PRO A 73 23.35 -6.15 15.92
N ARG A 74 23.23 -6.13 14.59
CA ARG A 74 23.71 -5.04 13.72
C ARG A 74 22.82 -3.79 13.77
N VAL A 75 21.61 -3.92 14.35
CA VAL A 75 20.63 -2.84 14.50
C VAL A 75 20.25 -2.70 15.99
N PRO A 76 21.16 -2.17 16.83
CA PRO A 76 20.91 -2.04 18.27
C PRO A 76 19.89 -0.94 18.60
N ARG A 77 19.63 -0.02 17.67
CA ARG A 77 18.73 1.12 17.85
C ARG A 77 17.77 1.18 16.67
N LEU A 78 16.49 0.99 16.97
CA LEU A 78 15.44 0.75 15.98
C LEU A 78 14.26 1.68 16.23
N VAL A 79 13.72 2.28 15.17
CA VAL A 79 12.39 2.89 15.18
C VAL A 79 11.45 2.09 14.28
N LEU A 80 10.34 1.64 14.87
CA LEU A 80 9.27 0.95 14.19
C LEU A 80 8.13 1.93 13.88
N LEU A 81 8.01 2.24 12.61
CA LEU A 81 6.97 3.06 12.02
C LEU A 81 5.82 2.17 11.54
N GLY A 82 4.62 2.74 11.46
CA GLY A 82 3.47 2.05 10.91
C GLY A 82 2.18 2.83 11.09
N ASP A 83 1.16 2.44 10.34
CA ASP A 83 -0.14 3.12 10.36
C ASP A 83 -0.90 2.89 11.68
N PRO A 84 -1.95 3.68 11.98
CA PRO A 84 -2.82 3.37 13.09
C PRO A 84 -3.43 1.96 12.96
N GLY A 85 -3.51 1.21 14.06
CA GLY A 85 -4.00 -0.17 14.05
C GLY A 85 -3.04 -1.22 13.48
N SER A 86 -1.86 -0.82 12.97
CA SER A 86 -0.85 -1.73 12.41
C SER A 86 -0.23 -2.72 13.40
N GLY A 87 -0.41 -2.53 14.73
CA GLY A 87 0.07 -3.49 15.73
C GLY A 87 1.40 -3.17 16.43
N LYS A 88 1.96 -1.96 16.26
CA LYS A 88 3.22 -1.52 16.91
C LYS A 88 3.27 -1.76 18.43
N SER A 89 2.28 -1.26 19.17
CA SER A 89 2.19 -1.46 20.63
C SER A 89 1.99 -2.93 20.99
N SER A 90 1.25 -3.67 20.17
CA SER A 90 1.04 -5.12 20.36
C SER A 90 2.36 -5.89 20.20
N LEU A 91 3.22 -5.49 19.25
CA LEU A 91 4.54 -6.08 19.07
C LEU A 91 5.46 -5.84 20.27
N LEU A 92 5.55 -4.61 20.80
CA LEU A 92 6.37 -4.36 21.99
C LEU A 92 5.86 -5.14 23.22
N ARG A 93 4.54 -5.19 23.41
CA ARG A 93 3.92 -6.00 24.48
C ARG A 93 4.16 -7.49 24.27
N TYR A 94 4.14 -7.96 23.03
CA TYR A 94 4.46 -9.36 22.70
C TYR A 94 5.90 -9.71 23.09
N LEU A 95 6.89 -8.85 22.76
CA LEU A 95 8.29 -9.07 23.16
C LEU A 95 8.45 -9.15 24.69
N ALA A 96 7.80 -8.24 25.42
CA ALA A 96 7.82 -8.27 26.88
C ALA A 96 7.19 -9.55 27.44
N LEU A 97 6.10 -10.00 26.83
CA LEU A 97 5.37 -11.18 27.27
C LEU A 97 6.09 -12.50 26.94
N ASP A 98 6.71 -12.60 25.77
CA ASP A 98 7.50 -13.77 25.35
C ASP A 98 8.63 -14.05 26.36
N TRP A 99 9.32 -13.00 26.78
CA TRP A 99 10.31 -13.08 27.87
C TRP A 99 9.67 -13.54 29.19
N ALA A 100 8.52 -12.95 29.57
CA ALA A 100 7.86 -13.27 30.83
C ALA A 100 7.35 -14.73 30.90
N LEU A 101 6.89 -15.26 29.77
CA LEU A 101 6.34 -16.61 29.62
C LEU A 101 7.41 -17.71 29.49
N THR A 102 8.68 -17.35 29.37
CA THR A 102 9.77 -18.34 29.33
C THR A 102 9.83 -19.11 30.67
N GLU A 103 9.34 -20.35 30.66
CA GLU A 103 9.20 -21.19 31.87
C GLU A 103 10.55 -21.53 32.51
N ASN A 104 11.56 -21.80 31.69
CA ASN A 104 12.90 -22.08 32.17
C ASN A 104 13.56 -20.78 32.67
N VAL A 105 13.63 -20.66 33.99
CA VAL A 105 14.21 -19.52 34.70
C VAL A 105 15.64 -19.20 34.23
N ASN A 106 16.49 -20.23 34.03
CA ASN A 106 17.87 -20.03 33.58
C ASN A 106 17.91 -19.51 32.15
N ALA A 107 17.10 -20.09 31.25
CA ALA A 107 17.00 -19.61 29.87
C ALA A 107 16.49 -18.16 29.80
N ARG A 108 15.48 -17.83 30.62
CA ARG A 108 14.96 -16.45 30.73
C ARG A 108 16.02 -15.47 31.22
N TYR A 109 16.85 -15.84 32.20
CA TYR A 109 17.93 -14.98 32.69
C TYR A 109 19.11 -14.86 31.73
N THR A 110 19.23 -15.73 30.72
CA THR A 110 20.18 -15.55 29.61
C THR A 110 19.67 -14.63 28.52
N GLN A 111 18.35 -14.39 28.45
CA GLN A 111 17.76 -13.46 27.49
C GLN A 111 17.80 -12.01 28.02
N PRO A 112 17.83 -11.00 27.13
CA PRO A 112 17.75 -9.60 27.53
C PRO A 112 16.43 -9.31 28.25
N LEU A 113 16.47 -8.58 29.36
CA LEU A 113 15.29 -8.11 30.09
C LEU A 113 14.59 -7.00 29.30
N PRO A 114 13.33 -7.18 28.87
CA PRO A 114 12.57 -6.11 28.23
C PRO A 114 11.99 -5.13 29.24
N LEU A 115 12.29 -3.84 29.06
CA LEU A 115 11.73 -2.74 29.85
C LEU A 115 10.79 -1.93 28.97
N LEU A 116 9.48 -2.13 29.14
CA LEU A 116 8.44 -1.42 28.39
C LEU A 116 8.04 -0.12 29.09
N ILE A 117 8.13 0.99 28.37
CA ILE A 117 7.71 2.32 28.82
C ILE A 117 6.76 2.90 27.77
N GLU A 118 5.53 3.22 28.18
CA GLU A 118 4.61 4.02 27.36
C GLU A 118 5.01 5.50 27.47
N LEU A 119 5.44 6.10 26.37
CA LEU A 119 6.02 7.45 26.36
C LEU A 119 5.02 8.53 26.77
N ARG A 120 3.72 8.31 26.54
CA ARG A 120 2.66 9.18 27.06
C ARG A 120 2.64 9.27 28.59
N ASP A 121 2.88 8.16 29.29
CA ASP A 121 2.81 8.08 30.75
C ASP A 121 4.11 8.59 31.36
N TYR A 122 5.24 8.29 30.72
CA TYR A 122 6.52 8.92 31.03
C TYR A 122 6.45 10.43 30.93
N ASN A 123 5.83 10.95 29.86
CA ASN A 123 5.70 12.37 29.68
C ASN A 123 4.77 13.03 30.72
N ARG A 124 3.65 12.40 31.08
CA ARG A 124 2.73 12.93 32.09
C ARG A 124 3.24 12.82 33.52
N TRP A 125 4.30 12.04 33.77
CA TRP A 125 4.86 11.86 35.11
C TRP A 125 5.50 13.17 35.62
N PRO A 126 5.00 13.73 36.75
CA PRO A 126 5.52 14.97 37.30
C PRO A 126 6.87 14.71 37.99
N CYS A 127 7.94 15.31 37.46
CA CYS A 127 9.28 15.24 38.07
C CYS A 127 9.98 16.62 38.06
N PRO A 128 10.02 17.33 39.21
CA PRO A 128 10.62 18.66 39.30
C PRO A 128 12.14 18.70 39.12
N SER A 129 12.82 17.56 39.27
CA SER A 129 14.29 17.47 39.27
C SER A 129 14.86 16.83 38.00
N GLY A 130 14.07 16.83 36.91
CA GLY A 130 14.45 16.27 35.62
C GLY A 130 14.01 14.82 35.44
N LYS A 131 13.53 14.51 34.23
CA LYS A 131 13.07 13.17 33.84
C LYS A 131 14.24 12.30 33.36
N GLY A 132 14.08 10.98 33.48
CA GLY A 132 14.99 9.99 32.93
C GLY A 132 14.44 8.58 33.10
N PHE A 133 14.66 7.68 32.14
CA PHE A 133 14.03 6.35 32.14
C PHE A 133 14.37 5.48 33.36
N PRO A 134 15.64 5.36 33.82
CA PRO A 134 15.95 4.56 35.01
C PRO A 134 15.27 5.10 36.27
N ARG A 135 15.13 6.43 36.35
CA ARG A 135 14.46 7.12 37.45
C ARG A 135 12.95 6.95 37.40
N TYR A 136 12.35 7.07 36.22
CA TYR A 136 10.93 6.79 36.01
C TYR A 136 10.57 5.36 36.47
N LEU A 137 11.38 4.37 36.11
CA LEU A 137 11.20 2.97 36.53
C LEU A 137 11.44 2.74 38.04
N HIS A 138 12.06 3.70 38.74
CA HIS A 138 12.29 3.66 40.18
C HIS A 138 11.20 4.38 40.98
N GLU A 139 10.85 5.60 40.57
CA GLU A 139 10.03 6.54 41.35
C GLU A 139 8.56 6.57 40.91
N ALA A 140 8.26 6.36 39.62
CA ALA A 140 6.90 6.47 39.13
C ALA A 140 6.03 5.28 39.58
N SER A 141 4.72 5.51 39.63
CA SER A 141 3.72 4.48 39.91
C SER A 141 3.50 3.57 38.69
N THR A 142 4.55 2.87 38.26
CA THR A 142 4.45 1.82 37.25
C THR A 142 4.11 0.48 37.93
N TRP A 143 3.86 -0.58 37.15
CA TRP A 143 3.62 -1.92 37.68
C TRP A 143 4.82 -2.51 38.43
N HIS A 144 6.01 -1.91 38.31
CA HIS A 144 7.25 -2.35 38.95
C HIS A 144 7.99 -1.17 39.59
N ARG A 145 8.76 -1.42 40.65
CA ARG A 145 9.70 -0.44 41.22
C ARG A 145 11.10 -1.02 41.20
N LEU A 146 11.84 -0.73 40.14
CA LEU A 146 13.20 -1.24 39.98
C LEU A 146 14.16 -0.33 40.75
N ASN A 147 15.10 -0.91 41.50
CA ASN A 147 16.14 -0.12 42.16
C ASN A 147 17.03 0.55 41.10
N GLN A 148 17.17 1.87 41.15
CA GLN A 148 17.90 2.64 40.12
C GLN A 148 19.36 2.21 40.00
N HIS A 149 20.05 1.88 41.10
CA HIS A 149 21.45 1.46 41.06
C HIS A 149 21.63 0.08 40.42
N THR A 150 20.76 -0.87 40.77
CA THR A 150 20.76 -2.21 40.14
C THR A 150 20.45 -2.11 38.65
N LEU A 151 19.51 -1.25 38.28
CA LEU A 151 19.12 -1.02 36.90
C LEU A 151 20.26 -0.36 36.09
N ASP A 152 20.90 0.68 36.63
CA ASP A 152 22.07 1.33 36.00
C ASP A 152 23.20 0.31 35.74
N TRP A 153 23.49 -0.57 36.71
CA TRP A 153 24.48 -1.62 36.52
C TRP A 153 24.09 -2.58 35.39
N LEU A 154 22.83 -3.04 35.35
CA LEU A 154 22.32 -3.95 34.32
C LEU A 154 22.34 -3.32 32.92
N LEU A 155 21.96 -2.05 32.80
CA LEU A 155 21.95 -1.31 31.52
C LEU A 155 23.35 -1.13 30.93
N LYS A 156 24.39 -1.10 31.77
CA LYS A 156 25.79 -1.05 31.33
C LYS A 156 26.33 -2.40 30.87
N GLN A 157 25.62 -3.50 31.09
CA GLN A 157 26.03 -4.82 30.64
C GLN A 157 25.52 -5.11 29.22
N PRO A 158 26.39 -5.53 28.28
CA PRO A 158 25.99 -5.76 26.89
C PRO A 158 24.98 -6.92 26.80
N GLY A 159 23.91 -6.69 26.02
CA GLY A 159 22.89 -7.71 25.75
C GLY A 159 22.04 -8.13 26.95
N ARG A 160 22.12 -7.43 28.09
CA ARG A 160 21.33 -7.77 29.30
C ARG A 160 19.96 -7.11 29.36
N VAL A 161 19.78 -5.99 28.68
CA VAL A 161 18.54 -5.21 28.70
C VAL A 161 18.17 -4.79 27.29
N VAL A 162 16.87 -4.78 27.00
CA VAL A 162 16.29 -4.11 25.85
C VAL A 162 15.24 -3.12 26.33
N LEU A 163 15.42 -1.84 25.96
CA LEU A 163 14.47 -0.78 26.26
C LEU A 163 13.42 -0.70 25.14
N LEU A 164 12.15 -0.84 25.50
CA LEU A 164 11.01 -0.76 24.59
C LEU A 164 10.23 0.52 24.90
N LEU A 165 10.25 1.48 23.98
CA LEU A 165 9.60 2.78 24.12
C LEU A 165 8.39 2.84 23.19
N ASP A 166 7.20 2.82 23.76
CA ASP A 166 5.95 2.76 23.00
C ASP A 166 5.32 4.15 22.81
N GLY A 167 5.00 4.50 21.56
CA GLY A 167 4.13 5.61 21.22
C GLY A 167 4.77 6.99 21.32
N LEU A 168 5.88 7.23 20.61
CA LEU A 168 6.48 8.57 20.56
C LEU A 168 5.52 9.62 19.98
N ASP A 169 4.65 9.22 19.05
CA ASP A 169 3.59 10.06 18.50
C ASP A 169 2.47 10.36 19.52
N GLU A 170 2.42 9.64 20.64
CA GLU A 170 1.47 9.91 21.74
C GLU A 170 1.93 11.05 22.67
N VAL A 171 3.09 11.66 22.42
CA VAL A 171 3.54 12.89 23.08
C VAL A 171 3.20 14.07 22.18
N PHE A 172 2.14 14.80 22.50
CA PHE A 172 1.49 15.71 21.56
C PHE A 172 2.15 17.08 21.45
N ASP A 173 2.57 17.64 22.58
CA ASP A 173 3.25 18.92 22.59
C ASP A 173 4.63 18.76 21.93
N PRO A 174 4.96 19.52 20.88
CA PRO A 174 6.23 19.38 20.17
C PRO A 174 7.45 19.63 21.06
N VAL A 175 7.35 20.53 22.05
CA VAL A 175 8.44 20.84 22.99
C VAL A 175 8.62 19.67 23.95
N GLU A 176 7.54 19.12 24.51
CA GLU A 176 7.60 17.92 25.35
C GLU A 176 8.08 16.69 24.57
N ARG A 177 7.65 16.53 23.31
CA ARG A 177 8.11 15.45 22.42
C ARG A 177 9.61 15.58 22.17
N GLU A 178 10.09 16.80 21.93
CA GLU A 178 11.52 17.07 21.77
C GLU A 178 12.30 16.80 23.07
N GLN A 179 11.73 17.11 24.24
CA GLN A 179 12.32 16.71 25.52
C GLN A 179 12.42 15.18 25.66
N VAL A 180 11.38 14.44 25.26
CA VAL A 180 11.41 12.97 25.26
C VAL A 180 12.48 12.44 24.29
N VAL A 181 12.59 13.01 23.08
CA VAL A 181 13.66 12.66 22.13
C VAL A 181 15.04 12.95 22.71
N ASN A 182 15.22 14.09 23.40
CA ASN A 182 16.46 14.41 24.11
C ASN A 182 16.77 13.42 25.24
N ASP A 183 15.76 12.94 25.96
CA ASP A 183 15.94 11.91 26.99
C ASP A 183 16.32 10.55 26.37
N ILE A 184 15.75 10.20 25.20
CA ILE A 184 16.17 9.03 24.41
C ILE A 184 17.63 9.16 23.99
N HIS A 185 18.03 10.32 23.50
CA HIS A 185 19.41 10.59 23.08
C HIS A 185 20.39 10.59 24.26
N ARG A 186 20.00 11.14 25.41
CA ARG A 186 20.81 11.08 26.62
C ARG A 186 20.99 9.63 27.06
N PHE A 187 19.91 8.85 27.08
CA PHE A 187 19.94 7.45 27.45
C PHE A 187 20.80 6.61 26.49
N SER A 188 20.70 6.82 25.18
CA SER A 188 21.50 6.08 24.19
C SER A 188 23.00 6.39 24.29
N ASN A 189 23.37 7.58 24.78
CA ASN A 189 24.75 7.96 25.06
C ASN A 189 25.25 7.37 26.39
N ASP A 190 24.40 7.39 27.44
CA ASP A 190 24.76 6.87 28.76
C ASP A 190 24.89 5.33 28.74
N TYR A 191 24.13 4.65 27.88
CA TYR A 191 24.08 3.18 27.77
C TYR A 191 24.25 2.72 26.31
N PRO A 192 25.46 2.85 25.73
CA PRO A 192 25.67 2.60 24.29
C PRO A 192 25.42 1.14 23.88
N GLU A 193 25.65 0.21 24.79
CA GLU A 193 25.46 -1.24 24.62
C GLU A 193 24.00 -1.71 24.84
N THR A 194 23.12 -0.82 25.32
CA THR A 194 21.70 -1.16 25.51
C THR A 194 20.96 -1.06 24.20
N ARG A 195 20.17 -2.09 23.91
CA ARG A 195 19.29 -2.12 22.75
C ARG A 195 18.06 -1.26 22.99
N ILE A 196 17.67 -0.45 22.00
CA ILE A 196 16.52 0.47 22.11
C ILE A 196 15.58 0.27 20.93
N LEU A 197 14.31 0.02 21.21
CA LEU A 197 13.23 0.00 20.23
C LEU A 197 12.26 1.12 20.54
N VAL A 198 11.96 1.97 19.56
CA VAL A 198 10.97 3.04 19.66
C VAL A 198 9.85 2.76 18.67
N THR A 199 8.59 2.93 19.06
CA THR A 199 7.48 2.94 18.09
C THR A 199 6.98 4.36 17.87
N SER A 200 6.60 4.66 16.64
CA SER A 200 5.95 5.93 16.30
C SER A 200 5.05 5.78 15.08
N ARG A 201 4.19 6.76 14.84
CA ARG A 201 3.59 6.99 13.52
C ARG A 201 4.58 7.68 12.60
N VAL A 202 4.26 7.68 11.32
CA VAL A 202 5.08 8.32 10.28
C VAL A 202 4.86 9.82 10.29
N VAL A 203 3.63 10.24 10.57
CA VAL A 203 3.25 11.65 10.71
C VAL A 203 3.66 12.15 12.11
N GLY A 204 4.35 13.29 12.16
CA GLY A 204 4.84 13.90 13.40
C GLY A 204 6.16 13.34 13.95
N TYR A 205 6.76 12.35 13.27
CA TYR A 205 8.06 11.77 13.60
C TYR A 205 9.21 12.47 12.86
N ARG A 206 10.09 13.15 13.61
CA ARG A 206 11.32 13.77 13.09
C ARG A 206 12.48 12.80 13.18
N ALA A 207 12.80 12.15 12.06
CA ALA A 207 13.77 11.07 12.08
C ALA A 207 15.23 11.48 12.20
N GLU A 208 15.62 12.66 11.72
CA GLU A 208 17.02 13.12 11.73
C GLU A 208 17.64 13.05 13.12
N ARG A 209 16.92 13.57 14.12
CA ARG A 209 17.36 13.61 15.52
C ARG A 209 17.67 12.23 16.10
N LEU A 210 16.95 11.19 15.69
CA LEU A 210 17.22 9.81 16.11
C LEU A 210 18.22 9.11 15.18
N ARG A 211 18.25 9.44 13.88
CA ARG A 211 19.27 8.94 12.93
C ARG A 211 20.67 9.39 13.36
N ASP A 212 20.82 10.62 13.82
CA ASP A 212 22.07 11.14 14.40
C ASP A 212 22.51 10.35 15.64
N ALA A 213 21.55 9.81 16.39
CA ALA A 213 21.77 8.92 17.51
C ALA A 213 21.95 7.44 17.10
N GLY A 214 22.09 7.16 15.80
CA GLY A 214 22.33 5.82 15.25
C GLY A 214 21.10 4.93 15.13
N PHE A 215 19.88 5.48 15.21
CA PHE A 215 18.65 4.71 15.00
C PHE A 215 18.40 4.43 13.51
N ARG A 216 17.83 3.26 13.22
CA ARG A 216 17.33 2.89 11.89
C ARG A 216 15.81 2.79 11.87
N ASP A 217 15.19 3.35 10.84
CA ASP A 217 13.74 3.39 10.68
C ASP A 217 13.26 2.17 9.88
N TYR A 218 12.21 1.49 10.36
CA TYR A 218 11.56 0.38 9.65
C TYR A 218 10.05 0.56 9.64
N MET A 219 9.42 0.31 8.48
CA MET A 219 7.96 0.36 8.31
C MET A 219 7.35 -1.02 8.49
N LEU A 220 6.44 -1.15 9.45
CA LEU A 220 5.58 -2.32 9.60
C LEU A 220 4.60 -2.42 8.43
N GLN A 221 4.55 -3.59 7.79
CA GLN A 221 3.69 -3.85 6.64
C GLN A 221 2.37 -4.51 7.07
N ASP A 222 1.38 -4.44 6.19
CA ASP A 222 0.13 -5.19 6.32
C ASP A 222 0.38 -6.70 6.42
N LEU A 223 -0.56 -7.40 7.06
CA LEU A 223 -0.56 -8.86 7.14
C LEU A 223 -0.74 -9.46 5.75
N ASP A 224 0.12 -10.40 5.39
CA ASP A 224 0.01 -11.10 4.12
C ASP A 224 -1.16 -12.09 4.11
N ASP A 225 -1.79 -12.25 2.95
CA ASP A 225 -3.00 -13.05 2.72
C ASP A 225 -2.75 -14.56 2.72
N LYS A 226 -1.50 -15.00 2.53
CA LYS A 226 -1.15 -16.40 2.34
C LYS A 226 -0.69 -17.09 3.62
N VAL A 227 -0.04 -16.38 4.53
CA VAL A 227 0.64 -16.92 5.70
C VAL A 227 0.15 -16.25 6.97
N GLN A 228 0.27 -14.92 7.08
CA GLN A 228 -0.03 -14.19 8.33
C GLN A 228 -1.53 -14.13 8.66
N ILE A 229 -2.38 -13.81 7.68
CA ILE A 229 -3.84 -13.78 7.90
C ILE A 229 -4.36 -15.18 8.31
N PRO A 230 -4.05 -16.28 7.60
CA PRO A 230 -4.45 -17.62 8.03
C PRO A 230 -3.97 -17.99 9.44
N ALA A 231 -2.73 -17.63 9.79
CA ALA A 231 -2.18 -17.87 11.12
C ALA A 231 -2.95 -17.09 12.22
N PHE A 232 -3.33 -15.85 11.96
CA PHE A 232 -4.16 -15.06 12.88
C PHE A 232 -5.52 -15.73 13.07
N LEU A 233 -6.18 -16.11 11.98
CA LEU A 233 -7.49 -16.75 12.03
C LEU A 233 -7.44 -18.05 12.83
N GLU A 234 -6.41 -18.87 12.63
CA GLU A 234 -6.23 -20.09 13.41
C GLU A 234 -6.07 -19.80 14.91
N ARG A 235 -5.13 -18.95 15.29
CA ARG A 235 -4.86 -18.63 16.70
C ARG A 235 -6.05 -17.98 17.39
N TRP A 236 -6.72 -17.03 16.72
CA TRP A 236 -7.91 -16.37 17.26
C TRP A 236 -9.02 -17.36 17.58
N HIS A 237 -9.35 -18.25 16.62
CA HIS A 237 -10.45 -19.19 16.81
C HIS A 237 -10.11 -20.27 17.85
N GLN A 238 -8.86 -20.74 17.91
CA GLN A 238 -8.40 -21.67 18.95
C GLN A 238 -8.53 -21.06 20.36
N VAL A 239 -8.23 -19.77 20.52
CA VAL A 239 -8.30 -19.11 21.83
C VAL A 239 -9.74 -18.75 22.19
N THR A 240 -10.60 -18.43 21.21
CA THR A 240 -11.93 -17.85 21.43
C THR A 240 -13.06 -18.84 21.62
N PHE A 241 -12.94 -20.03 21.03
CA PHE A 241 -13.99 -21.04 21.05
C PHE A 241 -13.54 -22.24 21.89
N ALA A 242 -14.45 -22.74 22.74
CA ALA A 242 -14.20 -23.95 23.52
C ALA A 242 -14.41 -25.23 22.67
N ASP A 243 -15.36 -25.20 21.73
CA ASP A 243 -15.62 -26.30 20.79
C ASP A 243 -14.76 -26.15 19.52
N PRO A 244 -13.86 -27.11 19.23
CA PRO A 244 -13.05 -27.11 18.02
C PRO A 244 -13.86 -27.13 16.71
N ASN A 245 -15.06 -27.73 16.71
CA ASN A 245 -15.89 -27.80 15.51
C ASN A 245 -16.51 -26.43 15.19
N GLU A 246 -17.04 -25.74 16.21
CA GLU A 246 -17.51 -24.37 16.07
C GLU A 246 -16.37 -23.45 15.62
N ALA A 247 -15.18 -23.58 16.23
CA ALA A 247 -13.98 -22.84 15.87
C ALA A 247 -13.63 -23.02 14.38
N ALA A 248 -13.59 -24.26 13.90
CA ALA A 248 -13.26 -24.59 12.51
C ALA A 248 -14.31 -24.03 11.53
N SER A 249 -15.60 -24.16 11.85
CA SER A 249 -16.70 -23.62 11.04
C SER A 249 -16.63 -22.10 10.91
N LYS A 250 -16.48 -21.39 12.04
CA LYS A 250 -16.38 -19.93 12.06
C LYS A 250 -15.10 -19.42 11.37
N ARG A 251 -13.98 -20.14 11.54
CA ARG A 251 -12.71 -19.86 10.87
C ARG A 251 -12.85 -19.97 9.35
N GLU A 252 -13.38 -21.09 8.86
CA GLU A 252 -13.54 -21.32 7.42
C GLU A 252 -14.49 -20.29 6.81
N ARG A 253 -15.55 -19.91 7.53
CA ARG A 253 -16.47 -18.87 7.07
C ARG A 253 -15.80 -17.51 6.88
N LEU A 254 -14.98 -17.06 7.84
CA LEU A 254 -14.24 -15.79 7.72
C LEU A 254 -13.13 -15.89 6.66
N ALA A 255 -12.41 -17.01 6.60
CA ALA A 255 -11.41 -17.24 5.56
C ALA A 255 -12.03 -17.21 4.16
N LYS A 256 -13.20 -17.83 3.98
CA LYS A 256 -13.96 -17.78 2.73
C LYS A 256 -14.38 -16.36 2.37
N ALA A 257 -14.89 -15.59 3.33
CA ALA A 257 -15.27 -14.19 3.10
C ALA A 257 -14.08 -13.33 2.64
N ILE A 258 -12.90 -13.51 3.24
CA ILE A 258 -11.66 -12.84 2.83
C ILE A 258 -11.25 -13.26 1.42
N ARG A 259 -11.29 -14.56 1.08
CA ARG A 259 -10.90 -15.05 -0.25
C ARG A 259 -11.85 -14.60 -1.36
N GLU A 260 -13.15 -14.55 -1.08
CA GLU A 260 -14.18 -14.26 -2.10
C GLU A 260 -14.43 -12.76 -2.29
N SER A 261 -14.04 -11.91 -1.34
CA SER A 261 -14.29 -10.46 -1.41
C SER A 261 -12.99 -9.65 -1.33
N ARG A 262 -12.65 -8.98 -2.44
CA ARG A 262 -11.46 -8.12 -2.54
C ARG A 262 -11.47 -6.98 -1.53
N SER A 263 -12.63 -6.38 -1.25
CA SER A 263 -12.73 -5.30 -0.27
C SER A 263 -12.45 -5.81 1.14
N ILE A 264 -12.97 -6.99 1.50
CA ILE A 264 -12.69 -7.64 2.80
C ILE A 264 -11.22 -8.01 2.89
N ALA A 265 -10.62 -8.54 1.82
CA ALA A 265 -9.20 -8.90 1.78
C ALA A 265 -8.27 -7.70 2.01
N GLN A 266 -8.56 -6.54 1.40
CA GLN A 266 -7.78 -5.33 1.60
C GLN A 266 -7.80 -4.86 3.06
N LEU A 267 -8.97 -4.93 3.72
CA LEU A 267 -9.11 -4.54 5.13
C LEU A 267 -8.45 -5.54 6.07
N ALA A 268 -8.43 -6.82 5.70
CA ALA A 268 -7.86 -7.90 6.51
C ALA A 268 -6.35 -7.78 6.70
N GLY A 269 -5.66 -6.99 5.86
CA GLY A 269 -4.24 -6.67 6.04
C GLY A 269 -3.96 -5.88 7.32
N ASN A 270 -4.90 -5.03 7.76
CA ASN A 270 -4.75 -4.26 8.99
C ASN A 270 -5.17 -5.12 10.22
N PRO A 271 -4.28 -5.37 11.19
CA PRO A 271 -4.58 -6.22 12.35
C PRO A 271 -5.80 -5.78 13.18
N LEU A 272 -6.03 -4.47 13.34
CA LEU A 272 -7.20 -3.95 14.05
C LEU A 272 -8.49 -4.34 13.32
N LEU A 273 -8.56 -4.07 12.02
CA LEU A 273 -9.74 -4.38 11.21
C LEU A 273 -9.98 -5.89 11.13
N LEU A 274 -8.91 -6.69 10.98
CA LEU A 274 -9.01 -8.15 11.01
C LEU A 274 -9.57 -8.66 12.35
N THR A 275 -9.15 -8.06 13.46
CA THR A 275 -9.67 -8.38 14.79
C THR A 275 -11.15 -8.01 14.90
N LEU A 276 -11.57 -6.83 14.42
CA LEU A 276 -12.98 -6.42 14.40
C LEU A 276 -13.83 -7.39 13.58
N MET A 277 -13.34 -7.80 12.40
CA MET A 277 -14.02 -8.81 11.58
C MET A 277 -14.15 -10.16 12.28
N ALA A 278 -13.11 -10.58 13.01
CA ALA A 278 -13.15 -11.81 13.79
C ALA A 278 -14.13 -11.74 14.97
N ILE A 279 -14.26 -10.57 15.61
CA ILE A 279 -15.27 -10.30 16.65
C ILE A 279 -16.68 -10.35 16.05
N ILE A 280 -16.93 -9.68 14.91
CA ILE A 280 -18.23 -9.70 14.23
C ILE A 280 -18.59 -11.13 13.83
N ASN A 281 -17.64 -11.86 13.23
CA ASN A 281 -17.79 -13.25 12.83
C ASN A 281 -18.10 -14.18 14.00
N ARG A 282 -17.71 -13.84 15.24
CA ARG A 282 -18.10 -14.64 16.40
C ARG A 282 -19.62 -14.68 16.56
N TYR A 283 -20.26 -13.52 16.53
CA TYR A 283 -21.68 -13.39 16.86
C TYR A 283 -22.62 -13.54 15.67
N GLN A 284 -22.20 -13.17 14.46
CA GLN A 284 -23.06 -13.18 13.27
C GLN A 284 -22.28 -13.46 11.99
N GLU A 285 -22.98 -13.68 10.87
CA GLU A 285 -22.35 -13.72 9.55
C GLU A 285 -21.73 -12.38 9.19
N LEU A 286 -20.56 -12.41 8.56
CA LEU A 286 -19.95 -11.19 8.04
C LEU A 286 -20.80 -10.68 6.87
N PRO A 287 -21.18 -9.40 6.90
CA PRO A 287 -21.87 -8.80 5.77
C PRO A 287 -21.02 -8.95 4.50
N ARG A 288 -21.67 -9.40 3.42
CA ARG A 288 -21.05 -9.39 2.08
C ARG A 288 -20.94 -7.98 1.52
N ASP A 289 -21.85 -7.11 1.95
CA ASP A 289 -21.85 -5.68 1.63
C ASP A 289 -20.82 -4.95 2.50
N ARG A 290 -19.89 -4.26 1.85
CA ARG A 290 -18.80 -3.55 2.53
C ARG A 290 -19.27 -2.37 3.36
N VAL A 291 -20.36 -1.70 2.99
CA VAL A 291 -20.93 -0.62 3.79
C VAL A 291 -21.41 -1.18 5.13
N MET A 292 -22.15 -2.29 5.10
CA MET A 292 -22.63 -2.95 6.30
C MET A 292 -21.46 -3.48 7.15
N LEU A 293 -20.37 -3.93 6.53
CA LEU A 293 -19.15 -4.29 7.26
C LEU A 293 -18.57 -3.09 8.01
N TYR A 294 -18.47 -1.92 7.36
CA TYR A 294 -17.99 -0.69 7.99
C TYR A 294 -18.91 -0.22 9.11
N GLU A 295 -20.22 -0.28 8.90
CA GLU A 295 -21.24 0.01 9.91
C GLU A 295 -21.04 -0.87 11.15
N LYS A 296 -20.92 -2.20 10.97
CA LYS A 296 -20.70 -3.12 12.10
C LYS A 296 -19.35 -2.92 12.78
N ALA A 297 -18.28 -2.63 12.03
CA ALA A 297 -16.98 -2.31 12.62
C ALA A 297 -17.04 -1.03 13.45
N ALA A 298 -17.69 0.02 12.94
CA ALA A 298 -17.91 1.27 13.65
C ALA A 298 -18.78 1.08 14.90
N GLU A 299 -19.88 0.32 14.80
CA GLU A 299 -20.72 -0.04 15.93
C GLU A 299 -19.91 -0.71 17.05
N VAL A 300 -19.06 -1.70 16.72
CA VAL A 300 -18.23 -2.39 17.72
C VAL A 300 -17.26 -1.42 18.40
N LEU A 301 -16.59 -0.54 17.65
CA LEU A 301 -15.68 0.45 18.23
C LEU A 301 -16.40 1.46 19.12
N LEU A 302 -17.62 1.84 18.76
CA LEU A 302 -18.41 2.85 19.50
C LEU A 302 -19.18 2.26 20.69
N GLN A 303 -19.52 0.96 20.65
CA GLN A 303 -20.25 0.23 21.70
C GLN A 303 -19.34 -0.34 22.81
N GLN A 304 -18.02 -0.43 22.65
CA GLN A 304 -17.18 -1.18 23.61
C GLN A 304 -17.03 -0.53 25.03
N TRP A 305 -17.79 -1.12 25.97
CA TRP A 305 -17.45 -1.70 27.30
C TRP A 305 -17.18 -0.84 28.54
N ASP A 306 -17.15 0.49 28.50
CA ASP A 306 -17.16 1.28 29.75
C ASP A 306 -17.68 2.71 29.52
N THR A 307 -18.95 2.82 29.14
CA THR A 307 -19.65 4.10 28.88
C THR A 307 -19.59 5.06 30.07
N GLU A 308 -19.26 4.56 31.27
CA GLU A 308 -19.38 5.28 32.54
C GLU A 308 -18.08 5.96 33.03
N ARG A 309 -16.92 5.79 32.36
CA ARG A 309 -15.63 6.33 32.88
C ARG A 309 -15.10 7.59 32.21
N GLY A 310 -15.32 7.77 30.90
CA GLY A 310 -14.74 8.90 30.15
C GLY A 310 -15.48 10.24 30.34
N LEU A 311 -16.74 10.19 30.73
CA LEU A 311 -17.62 11.34 30.98
C LEU A 311 -18.07 11.38 32.45
N GLN A 312 -17.26 10.87 33.39
CA GLN A 312 -17.60 10.89 34.83
C GLN A 312 -17.85 12.30 35.35
N ASP A 313 -17.13 13.28 34.81
CA ASP A 313 -17.30 14.69 35.13
C ASP A 313 -18.59 15.28 34.52
N PHE A 314 -19.27 14.55 33.62
CA PHE A 314 -20.51 14.95 32.93
C PHE A 314 -21.57 13.81 32.95
N PRO A 315 -22.10 13.44 34.13
CA PRO A 315 -22.98 12.27 34.29
C PRO A 315 -24.31 12.40 33.51
N ASP A 316 -24.85 13.61 33.37
CA ASP A 316 -26.06 13.87 32.59
C ASP A 316 -25.82 13.59 31.09
N LEU A 317 -24.66 14.02 30.58
CA LEU A 317 -24.26 13.79 29.19
C LEU A 317 -23.94 12.33 28.91
N SER A 318 -23.37 11.61 29.87
CA SER A 318 -23.02 10.19 29.72
C SER A 318 -24.23 9.29 29.39
N ARG A 319 -25.45 9.72 29.76
CA ARG A 319 -26.70 9.01 29.44
C ARG A 319 -27.24 9.35 28.06
N GLU A 320 -26.95 10.54 27.56
CA GLU A 320 -27.45 11.05 26.27
C GLU A 320 -26.50 10.77 25.10
N ILE A 321 -25.19 10.64 25.37
CA ILE A 321 -24.17 10.28 24.36
C ILE A 321 -24.15 8.76 24.14
N ASP A 322 -25.22 8.27 23.53
CA ASP A 322 -25.36 6.90 23.07
C ASP A 322 -24.65 6.66 21.72
N LEU A 323 -24.78 5.44 21.18
CA LEU A 323 -24.23 5.09 19.87
C LEU A 323 -24.74 6.00 18.75
N ARG A 324 -26.01 6.42 18.81
CA ARG A 324 -26.63 7.26 17.79
C ARG A 324 -26.03 8.65 17.80
N ALA A 325 -25.86 9.26 18.98
CA ALA A 325 -25.23 10.57 19.13
C ALA A 325 -23.77 10.54 18.64
N LYS A 326 -22.98 9.54 19.05
CA LYS A 326 -21.58 9.37 18.58
C LYS A 326 -21.50 9.21 17.06
N THR A 327 -22.40 8.43 16.48
CA THR A 327 -22.49 8.25 15.02
C THR A 327 -22.83 9.58 14.32
N ALA A 328 -23.78 10.36 14.86
CA ALA A 328 -24.12 11.67 14.30
C ALA A 328 -22.95 12.65 14.35
N ILE A 329 -22.20 12.67 15.45
CA ILE A 329 -20.99 13.48 15.61
C ILE A 329 -19.93 13.08 14.58
N LEU A 330 -19.63 11.79 14.46
CA LEU A 330 -18.60 11.31 13.52
C LEU A 330 -18.96 11.54 12.06
N ARG A 331 -20.25 11.52 11.71
CA ARG A 331 -20.74 11.94 10.38
C ARG A 331 -20.43 13.41 10.09
N ARG A 332 -20.69 14.32 11.04
CA ARG A 332 -20.36 15.75 10.90
C ARG A 332 -18.85 15.96 10.74
N VAL A 333 -18.06 15.30 11.59
CA VAL A 333 -16.59 15.35 11.54
C VAL A 333 -16.08 14.84 10.19
N ALA A 334 -16.58 13.68 9.75
CA ALA A 334 -16.17 13.08 8.49
C ALA A 334 -16.53 13.94 7.28
N THR A 335 -17.74 14.50 7.24
CA THR A 335 -18.14 15.43 6.17
C THR A 335 -17.22 16.64 6.14
N ARG A 336 -16.94 17.27 7.29
CA ARG A 336 -16.04 18.44 7.36
C ARG A 336 -14.61 18.12 6.90
N MET A 337 -14.07 16.96 7.28
CA MET A 337 -12.75 16.49 6.83
C MET A 337 -12.71 16.20 5.33
N GLN A 338 -13.77 15.60 4.78
CA GLN A 338 -13.86 15.25 3.37
C GLN A 338 -14.07 16.47 2.46
N THR A 339 -14.79 17.50 2.93
CA THR A 339 -15.03 18.73 2.16
C THR A 339 -13.95 19.80 2.38
N GLY A 340 -13.19 19.76 3.47
CA GLY A 340 -12.23 20.82 3.83
C GLY A 340 -12.89 22.11 4.31
N ASP A 341 -12.12 23.21 4.30
CA ASP A 341 -12.54 24.58 4.68
C ASP A 341 -13.17 25.36 3.50
N GLY A 342 -14.06 24.70 2.75
CA GLY A 342 -14.76 25.28 1.57
C GLY A 342 -14.61 24.43 0.31
N ASP A 343 -15.19 24.89 -0.81
CA ASP A 343 -15.23 24.14 -2.08
C ASP A 343 -13.85 23.96 -2.78
N GLU A 344 -12.79 24.63 -2.29
CA GLU A 344 -11.40 24.50 -2.78
C GLU A 344 -10.48 23.75 -1.78
N GLY A 345 -11.00 23.34 -0.63
CA GLY A 345 -10.22 22.61 0.39
C GLY A 345 -9.86 21.20 -0.07
N GLN A 346 -8.61 20.78 0.13
CA GLN A 346 -8.16 19.45 -0.24
C GLN A 346 -8.73 18.41 0.76
N ALA A 347 -9.49 17.42 0.25
CA ALA A 347 -10.03 16.33 1.04
C ALA A 347 -8.90 15.60 1.76
N ALA A 348 -8.95 15.57 3.09
CA ALA A 348 -7.87 15.04 3.90
C ALA A 348 -8.43 14.24 5.06
N ASN A 349 -7.77 13.15 5.41
CA ASN A 349 -8.02 12.49 6.69
C ASN A 349 -7.36 13.27 7.84
N VAL A 350 -7.62 14.57 7.93
CA VAL A 350 -7.04 15.49 8.93
C VAL A 350 -8.06 16.57 9.30
N ILE A 351 -8.17 16.89 10.59
CA ILE A 351 -8.93 18.03 11.14
C ILE A 351 -8.15 18.69 12.27
N GLU A 352 -8.19 20.01 12.38
CA GLU A 352 -7.56 20.73 13.50
C GLU A 352 -8.32 20.49 14.81
N GLY A 353 -7.62 20.52 15.94
CA GLY A 353 -8.15 20.23 17.26
C GLY A 353 -9.26 21.17 17.67
N GLU A 354 -9.01 22.48 17.51
CA GLU A 354 -10.02 23.51 17.75
C GLU A 354 -11.25 23.33 16.84
N ALA A 355 -11.05 23.12 15.54
CA ALA A 355 -12.15 22.87 14.61
C ALA A 355 -12.95 21.59 14.97
N LEU A 356 -12.28 20.52 15.41
CA LEU A 356 -12.92 19.30 15.88
C LEU A 356 -13.73 19.55 17.16
N ILE A 357 -13.18 20.29 18.11
CA ILE A 357 -13.86 20.66 19.35
C ILE A 357 -15.10 21.51 19.02
N ASP A 358 -14.97 22.51 18.16
CA ASP A 358 -16.06 23.40 17.77
C ASP A 358 -17.21 22.65 17.08
N LEU A 359 -16.91 21.67 16.20
CA LEU A 359 -17.92 20.82 15.58
C LEU A 359 -18.72 20.01 16.60
N ILE A 360 -18.02 19.43 17.57
CA ILE A 360 -18.64 18.61 18.61
C ILE A 360 -19.43 19.50 19.57
N GLU A 361 -18.85 20.63 19.98
CA GLU A 361 -19.50 21.64 20.80
C GLU A 361 -20.80 22.13 20.15
N GLY A 362 -20.80 22.45 18.85
CA GLY A 362 -21.98 22.82 18.10
C GLY A 362 -23.06 21.72 18.12
N TYR A 363 -22.69 20.45 17.94
CA TYR A 363 -23.65 19.34 18.08
C TYR A 363 -24.25 19.27 19.49
N LEU A 364 -23.43 19.38 20.53
CA LEU A 364 -23.88 19.32 21.92
C LEU A 364 -24.79 20.51 22.29
N CYS A 365 -24.51 21.70 21.76
CA CYS A 365 -25.33 22.89 21.95
C CYS A 365 -26.66 22.81 21.18
N ASP A 366 -26.59 22.53 19.88
CA ASP A 366 -27.75 22.69 18.99
C ASP A 366 -28.72 21.52 19.10
N GLU A 367 -28.21 20.29 19.18
CA GLU A 367 -29.02 19.07 19.15
C GLU A 367 -29.36 18.57 20.56
N LEU A 368 -28.39 18.60 21.48
CA LEU A 368 -28.57 18.10 22.84
C LEU A 368 -28.85 19.21 23.87
N ARG A 369 -28.73 20.49 23.50
CA ARG A 369 -28.97 21.65 24.39
C ARG A 369 -28.16 21.58 25.68
N PHE A 370 -26.94 21.06 25.61
CA PHE A 370 -26.07 20.87 26.77
C PHE A 370 -25.26 22.15 27.07
N SER A 371 -25.26 22.61 28.32
CA SER A 371 -24.70 23.92 28.70
C SER A 371 -23.17 23.95 28.86
N GLN A 372 -22.55 22.83 29.23
CA GLN A 372 -21.07 22.71 29.37
C GLN A 372 -20.44 22.08 28.11
N ALA A 373 -20.94 22.47 26.93
CA ALA A 373 -20.65 21.81 25.66
C ALA A 373 -19.16 21.75 25.31
N ARG A 374 -18.39 22.83 25.53
CA ARG A 374 -16.96 22.84 25.18
C ARG A 374 -16.12 21.84 25.98
N ALA A 375 -16.28 21.83 27.29
CA ALA A 375 -15.53 20.92 28.17
C ALA A 375 -15.96 19.45 27.92
N ALA A 376 -17.25 19.23 27.66
CA ALA A 376 -17.78 17.95 27.23
C ALA A 376 -17.23 17.51 25.86
N ALA A 377 -17.13 18.42 24.89
CA ALA A 377 -16.56 18.16 23.57
C ALA A 377 -15.11 17.69 23.69
N GLN A 378 -14.30 18.38 24.49
CA GLN A 378 -12.92 17.96 24.78
C GLN A 378 -12.85 16.57 25.42
N ALA A 379 -13.75 16.28 26.37
CA ALA A 379 -13.82 14.95 26.99
C ALA A 379 -14.24 13.87 25.97
N LEU A 380 -15.17 14.18 25.07
CA LEU A 380 -15.61 13.26 24.03
C LEU A 380 -14.51 13.01 22.97
N VAL A 381 -13.74 14.03 22.56
CA VAL A 381 -12.56 13.85 21.71
C VAL A 381 -11.56 12.89 22.35
N ARG A 382 -11.28 13.07 23.65
CA ARG A 382 -10.42 12.14 24.42
C ARG A 382 -11.00 10.73 24.43
N GLN A 383 -12.31 10.56 24.64
CA GLN A 383 -12.95 9.24 24.61
C GLN A 383 -12.85 8.57 23.23
N LEU A 384 -13.17 9.30 22.15
CA LEU A 384 -13.12 8.79 20.78
C LEU A 384 -11.71 8.36 20.36
N ARG A 385 -10.69 8.97 20.96
CA ARG A 385 -9.28 8.68 20.71
C ARG A 385 -8.71 7.58 21.60
N GLU A 386 -8.83 7.72 22.92
CA GLU A 386 -8.14 6.85 23.90
C GLU A 386 -8.91 5.57 24.22
N ARG A 387 -10.23 5.54 23.97
CA ARG A 387 -11.09 4.40 24.32
C ARG A 387 -11.76 3.76 23.11
N ASN A 388 -12.39 4.55 22.25
CA ASN A 388 -13.03 4.01 21.06
C ASN A 388 -12.02 3.72 19.93
N PHE A 389 -10.83 4.32 19.98
CA PHE A 389 -9.77 4.17 18.97
C PHE A 389 -10.28 4.38 17.53
N ILE A 390 -11.22 5.32 17.36
CA ILE A 390 -11.76 5.67 16.04
C ILE A 390 -11.10 6.91 15.47
N LEU A 391 -10.66 7.81 16.36
CA LEU A 391 -9.81 8.95 16.04
C LEU A 391 -8.39 8.75 16.57
N CYS A 392 -7.43 9.41 15.95
CA CYS A 392 -6.04 9.48 16.38
C CYS A 392 -5.49 10.90 16.23
N PHE A 393 -4.37 11.17 16.88
CA PHE A 393 -3.66 12.45 16.77
C PHE A 393 -2.52 12.31 15.75
N LEU A 394 -2.31 13.35 14.93
CA LEU A 394 -1.34 13.38 13.84
C LEU A 394 -0.13 14.31 14.09
N GLY A 395 -0.09 15.05 15.20
CA GLY A 395 0.85 16.18 15.35
C GLY A 395 0.14 17.50 15.06
N ALA A 396 0.80 18.62 15.35
CA ALA A 396 0.31 19.97 15.02
C ALA A 396 -1.12 20.28 15.46
N ASP A 397 -1.53 19.81 16.64
CA ASP A 397 -2.93 19.87 17.11
C ASP A 397 -3.94 19.40 16.06
N SER A 398 -3.63 18.31 15.36
CA SER A 398 -4.47 17.76 14.29
C SER A 398 -4.86 16.32 14.60
N TYR A 399 -6.07 15.95 14.20
CA TYR A 399 -6.71 14.67 14.42
C TYR A 399 -7.10 14.02 13.10
N ALA A 400 -7.23 12.70 13.10
CA ALA A 400 -7.61 11.91 11.94
C ALA A 400 -8.42 10.68 12.34
N PHE A 401 -9.20 10.12 11.42
CA PHE A 401 -9.69 8.77 11.62
C PHE A 401 -8.51 7.79 11.61
N VAL A 402 -8.55 6.79 12.49
CA VAL A 402 -7.53 5.73 12.57
C VAL A 402 -7.35 5.04 11.22
N HIS A 403 -8.42 4.89 10.45
CA HIS A 403 -8.36 4.41 9.08
C HIS A 403 -9.23 5.29 8.18
N ARG A 404 -8.72 5.65 6.99
CA ARG A 404 -9.44 6.51 6.02
C ARG A 404 -10.80 5.94 5.63
N THR A 405 -10.94 4.61 5.62
CA THR A 405 -12.24 3.97 5.35
C THR A 405 -13.34 4.38 6.33
N PHE A 406 -13.04 4.69 7.59
CA PHE A 406 -14.06 5.20 8.52
C PHE A 406 -14.48 6.63 8.16
N LEU A 407 -13.54 7.49 7.76
CA LEU A 407 -13.84 8.81 7.19
C LEU A 407 -14.78 8.67 6.00
N GLU A 408 -14.43 7.82 5.04
CA GLU A 408 -15.18 7.61 3.81
C GLU A 408 -16.59 7.06 4.09
N TYR A 409 -16.69 6.09 5.00
CA TYR A 409 -17.96 5.52 5.45
C TYR A 409 -18.86 6.57 6.11
N PHE A 410 -18.36 7.29 7.11
CA PHE A 410 -19.16 8.27 7.84
C PHE A 410 -19.59 9.44 6.94
N CYS A 411 -18.73 9.89 6.02
CA CYS A 411 -19.10 10.91 5.05
C CYS A 411 -20.21 10.41 4.10
N ALA A 412 -20.09 9.20 3.57
CA ALA A 412 -21.13 8.60 2.73
C ALA A 412 -22.45 8.43 3.51
N ALA A 413 -22.38 7.91 4.74
CA ALA A 413 -23.53 7.72 5.62
C ALA A 413 -24.24 9.03 5.98
N ASP A 414 -23.51 10.14 6.06
CA ASP A 414 -24.06 11.48 6.27
C ASP A 414 -24.88 11.98 5.07
N LEU A 415 -24.35 11.86 3.86
CA LEU A 415 -25.06 12.22 2.63
C LEU A 415 -26.31 11.35 2.43
N VAL A 416 -26.19 10.05 2.68
CA VAL A 416 -27.32 9.11 2.64
C VAL A 416 -28.37 9.45 3.68
N GLN A 417 -27.97 9.80 4.90
CA GLN A 417 -28.89 10.22 5.95
C GLN A 417 -29.69 11.46 5.54
N ARG A 418 -29.00 12.49 5.02
CA ARG A 418 -29.62 13.73 4.52
C ARG A 418 -30.60 13.47 3.38
N PHE A 419 -30.27 12.55 2.48
CA PHE A 419 -31.10 12.16 1.34
C PHE A 419 -32.29 11.24 1.70
N HIS A 420 -32.06 10.19 2.48
CA HIS A 420 -33.07 9.16 2.74
C HIS A 420 -33.92 9.42 3.98
N LYS A 421 -33.33 9.87 5.10
CA LYS A 421 -34.06 10.00 6.37
C LYS A 421 -34.55 11.42 6.60
N GLU A 422 -33.67 12.41 6.44
CA GLU A 422 -33.98 13.81 6.75
C GLU A 422 -34.65 14.55 5.60
N LYS A 423 -34.50 14.05 4.36
CA LYS A 423 -35.06 14.65 3.14
C LYS A 423 -34.61 16.11 2.90
N THR A 424 -33.45 16.48 3.44
CA THR A 424 -32.82 17.79 3.27
C THR A 424 -32.00 17.87 1.98
N LEU A 425 -31.61 16.72 1.41
CA LEU A 425 -30.92 16.61 0.13
C LEU A 425 -31.85 15.99 -0.91
N THR A 426 -31.99 16.61 -2.08
CA THR A 426 -32.72 16.03 -3.22
C THR A 426 -31.81 15.13 -4.06
N ILE A 427 -32.40 14.30 -4.92
CA ILE A 427 -31.64 13.47 -5.86
C ILE A 427 -30.82 14.29 -6.85
N ASP A 428 -31.31 15.45 -7.28
CA ASP A 428 -30.57 16.31 -8.22
C ASP A 428 -29.36 16.94 -7.53
N GLN A 429 -29.49 17.35 -6.27
CA GLN A 429 -28.36 17.83 -5.46
C GLN A 429 -27.36 16.69 -5.17
N LEU A 430 -27.84 15.47 -4.91
CA LEU A 430 -26.95 14.32 -4.74
C LEU A 430 -26.18 14.03 -6.04
N ILE A 431 -26.85 14.07 -7.20
CA ILE A 431 -26.21 13.95 -8.51
C ILE A 431 -25.16 15.06 -8.72
N GLU A 432 -25.43 16.28 -8.26
CA GLU A 432 -24.48 17.38 -8.32
C GLU A 432 -23.20 17.09 -7.52
N VAL A 433 -23.30 16.43 -6.36
CA VAL A 433 -22.13 15.96 -5.59
C VAL A 433 -21.28 14.99 -6.42
N PHE A 434 -21.91 14.04 -7.11
CA PHE A 434 -21.19 13.14 -8.04
C PHE A 434 -20.55 13.90 -9.20
N ASP A 435 -21.29 14.83 -9.80
CA ASP A 435 -20.80 15.65 -10.91
C ASP A 435 -19.58 16.50 -10.51
N ARG A 436 -19.59 17.05 -9.30
CA ARG A 436 -18.52 17.88 -8.74
C ARG A 436 -17.27 17.08 -8.41
N HIS A 437 -17.44 15.90 -7.82
CA HIS A 437 -16.34 15.11 -7.27
C HIS A 437 -15.93 13.89 -8.11
N ALA A 438 -16.55 13.64 -9.27
CA ALA A 438 -16.23 12.49 -10.12
C ALA A 438 -14.74 12.42 -10.53
N ARG A 439 -14.07 13.57 -10.64
CA ARG A 439 -12.64 13.68 -10.99
C ARG A 439 -11.71 13.63 -9.79
N ASN A 440 -12.25 13.66 -8.58
CA ASN A 440 -11.47 13.66 -7.35
C ASN A 440 -11.35 12.24 -6.81
N ASP A 441 -10.15 11.66 -6.89
CA ASP A 441 -9.87 10.32 -6.39
C ASP A 441 -10.13 10.17 -4.88
N ASP A 442 -10.02 11.25 -4.10
CA ASP A 442 -10.30 11.25 -2.66
C ASP A 442 -11.78 10.98 -2.34
N TRP A 443 -12.67 11.32 -3.26
CA TRP A 443 -14.11 11.16 -3.12
C TRP A 443 -14.63 9.86 -3.72
N ARG A 444 -13.79 9.17 -4.49
CA ARG A 444 -14.20 8.00 -5.27
C ARG A 444 -14.83 6.91 -4.41
N GLU A 445 -14.24 6.63 -3.24
CA GLU A 445 -14.80 5.63 -2.34
C GLU A 445 -16.09 6.12 -1.66
N VAL A 446 -16.16 7.38 -1.22
CA VAL A 446 -17.38 8.00 -0.67
C VAL A 446 -18.55 7.85 -1.65
N LEU A 447 -18.34 8.26 -2.91
CA LEU A 447 -19.35 8.18 -3.96
C LEU A 447 -19.85 6.75 -4.19
N ARG A 448 -18.93 5.77 -4.18
CA ARG A 448 -19.30 4.35 -4.30
C ARG A 448 -20.10 3.85 -3.09
N LEU A 449 -19.69 4.20 -1.87
CA LEU A 449 -20.39 3.80 -0.65
C LEU A 449 -21.80 4.38 -0.55
N ILE A 450 -22.05 5.55 -1.14
CA ILE A 450 -23.42 6.08 -1.30
C ILE A 450 -24.27 5.14 -2.16
N CYS A 451 -23.76 4.68 -3.31
CA CYS A 451 -24.50 3.77 -4.19
C CYS A 451 -24.84 2.42 -3.54
N GLY A 452 -24.02 1.93 -2.59
CA GLY A 452 -24.32 0.73 -1.79
C GLY A 452 -25.40 0.93 -0.71
N GLN A 453 -25.84 2.16 -0.47
CA GLN A 453 -26.78 2.53 0.60
C GLN A 453 -28.14 3.05 0.12
N ILE A 454 -28.27 3.40 -1.15
CA ILE A 454 -29.49 3.97 -1.74
C ILE A 454 -30.21 2.95 -2.64
N ASP A 455 -31.49 3.19 -2.94
CA ASP A 455 -32.28 2.34 -3.84
C ASP A 455 -31.76 2.38 -5.28
N GLU A 456 -31.86 1.25 -5.99
CA GLU A 456 -31.33 1.11 -7.35
C GLU A 456 -31.92 2.11 -8.35
N ALA A 457 -33.16 2.58 -8.15
CA ALA A 457 -33.73 3.61 -9.01
C ALA A 457 -32.90 4.92 -8.97
N PHE A 458 -32.35 5.28 -7.82
CA PHE A 458 -31.48 6.45 -7.67
C PHE A 458 -30.07 6.17 -8.18
N VAL A 459 -29.52 4.98 -7.92
CA VAL A 459 -28.24 4.54 -8.50
C VAL A 459 -28.29 4.62 -10.03
N GLY A 460 -29.37 4.14 -10.65
CA GLY A 460 -29.56 4.18 -12.09
C GLY A 460 -29.49 5.60 -12.66
N ARG A 461 -30.12 6.58 -11.99
CA ARG A 461 -30.05 8.00 -12.38
C ARG A 461 -28.63 8.58 -12.28
N ILE A 462 -27.90 8.26 -11.22
CA ILE A 462 -26.52 8.70 -11.02
C ILE A 462 -25.61 8.10 -12.09
N VAL A 463 -25.69 6.79 -12.30
CA VAL A 463 -24.91 6.05 -13.30
C VAL A 463 -25.21 6.58 -14.71
N GLU A 464 -26.48 6.77 -15.04
CA GLU A 464 -26.88 7.33 -16.33
C GLU A 464 -26.31 8.73 -16.53
N ARG A 465 -26.36 9.58 -15.50
CA ARG A 465 -25.80 10.94 -15.57
C ARG A 465 -24.29 10.92 -15.80
N LEU A 466 -23.55 10.12 -15.03
CA LEU A 466 -22.10 9.98 -15.16
C LEU A 466 -21.72 9.47 -16.55
N ALA A 467 -22.40 8.42 -17.02
CA ALA A 467 -22.16 7.87 -18.35
C ALA A 467 -22.53 8.86 -19.46
N ALA A 468 -23.67 9.57 -19.36
CA ALA A 468 -24.15 10.50 -20.37
C ALA A 468 -23.16 11.65 -20.66
N LYS A 469 -22.45 12.14 -19.64
CA LYS A 469 -21.43 13.19 -19.77
C LYS A 469 -20.16 12.77 -20.52
N VAL A 470 -19.92 11.47 -20.64
CA VAL A 470 -18.71 10.95 -21.27
C VAL A 470 -18.89 10.87 -22.78
N ASP A 471 -18.05 11.60 -23.51
CA ASP A 471 -17.82 11.40 -24.94
C ASP A 471 -16.37 10.95 -25.14
N PRO A 472 -16.12 9.63 -25.34
CA PRO A 472 -14.78 9.06 -25.41
C PRO A 472 -13.86 9.71 -26.44
N GLY A 473 -14.41 10.35 -27.48
CA GLY A 473 -13.61 10.98 -28.55
C GLY A 473 -13.48 12.50 -28.45
N ARG A 474 -14.04 13.14 -27.41
CA ARG A 474 -13.98 14.59 -27.23
C ARG A 474 -13.48 15.03 -25.86
N ASP A 475 -13.72 14.23 -24.82
CA ASP A 475 -13.31 14.53 -23.44
C ASP A 475 -12.72 13.27 -22.79
N GLU A 476 -11.44 13.00 -23.09
CA GLU A 476 -10.70 11.87 -22.54
C GLU A 476 -10.62 11.92 -21.01
N THR A 477 -10.54 13.11 -20.42
CA THR A 477 -10.53 13.30 -18.96
C THR A 477 -11.86 12.88 -18.34
N ALA A 478 -12.99 13.27 -18.93
CA ALA A 478 -14.30 12.78 -18.48
C ALA A 478 -14.42 11.25 -18.65
N ALA A 479 -13.88 10.69 -19.74
CA ALA A 479 -13.88 9.25 -19.96
C ALA A 479 -13.02 8.50 -18.92
N LEU A 480 -11.87 9.06 -18.52
CA LEU A 480 -10.95 8.46 -17.56
C LEU A 480 -11.54 8.35 -16.16
N HIS A 481 -12.30 9.35 -15.73
CA HIS A 481 -12.83 9.40 -14.36
C HIS A 481 -14.31 9.00 -14.29
N GLY A 482 -15.16 9.55 -15.16
CA GLY A 482 -16.61 9.42 -15.08
C GLY A 482 -17.12 8.02 -15.43
N LEU A 483 -16.60 7.41 -16.50
CA LEU A 483 -17.09 6.10 -16.96
C LEU A 483 -16.64 4.95 -16.05
N PRO A 484 -15.37 4.82 -15.64
CA PRO A 484 -14.98 3.87 -14.60
C PRO A 484 -15.77 4.06 -13.32
N LEU A 485 -15.98 5.29 -12.84
CA LEU A 485 -16.80 5.56 -11.65
C LEU A 485 -18.24 5.06 -11.83
N ALA A 486 -18.88 5.30 -12.98
CA ALA A 486 -20.20 4.78 -13.26
C ALA A 486 -20.26 3.24 -13.18
N VAL A 487 -19.24 2.55 -13.70
CA VAL A 487 -19.11 1.09 -13.61
C VAL A 487 -18.90 0.62 -12.17
N TYR A 488 -18.09 1.33 -11.37
CA TYR A 488 -17.98 1.03 -9.94
C TYR A 488 -19.33 1.24 -9.22
N CYS A 489 -20.05 2.33 -9.48
CA CYS A 489 -21.37 2.57 -8.89
C CYS A 489 -22.39 1.48 -9.27
N LEU A 490 -22.34 0.96 -10.50
CA LEU A 490 -23.11 -0.22 -10.90
C LEU A 490 -22.76 -1.45 -10.05
N ALA A 491 -21.46 -1.67 -9.78
CA ALA A 491 -20.99 -2.80 -8.99
C ALA A 491 -21.47 -2.78 -7.52
N GLU A 492 -21.70 -1.58 -6.98
CA GLU A 492 -22.18 -1.40 -5.59
C GLU A 492 -23.70 -1.62 -5.43
N ALA A 493 -24.45 -1.69 -6.53
CA ALA A 493 -25.89 -1.91 -6.47
C ALA A 493 -26.22 -3.30 -5.88
N ARG A 494 -27.07 -3.32 -4.84
CA ARG A 494 -27.43 -4.57 -4.14
C ARG A 494 -28.18 -5.55 -5.02
N ASN A 495 -29.04 -5.05 -5.91
CA ASN A 495 -29.73 -5.85 -6.91
C ASN A 495 -29.45 -5.35 -8.34
N PRO A 496 -28.38 -5.85 -8.99
CA PRO A 496 -28.01 -5.46 -10.35
C PRO A 496 -29.12 -5.66 -11.39
N ALA A 497 -30.04 -6.62 -11.20
CA ALA A 497 -31.14 -6.87 -12.14
C ALA A 497 -32.08 -5.66 -12.30
N ARG A 498 -32.20 -4.81 -11.28
CA ARG A 498 -33.00 -3.57 -11.36
C ARG A 498 -32.38 -2.50 -12.27
N LEU A 499 -31.13 -2.68 -12.67
CA LEU A 499 -30.37 -1.76 -13.52
C LEU A 499 -30.22 -2.28 -14.97
N GLU A 500 -30.98 -3.30 -15.38
CA GLU A 500 -30.92 -3.91 -16.72
C GLU A 500 -31.17 -2.93 -17.87
N GLN A 501 -31.88 -1.82 -17.65
CA GLN A 501 -32.09 -0.78 -18.67
C GLN A 501 -30.90 0.18 -18.78
N ILE A 502 -30.08 0.30 -17.74
CA ILE A 502 -28.95 1.23 -17.66
C ILE A 502 -27.64 0.53 -18.01
N GLY A 503 -27.45 -0.71 -17.54
CA GLY A 503 -26.23 -1.50 -17.74
C GLY A 503 -25.77 -1.61 -19.20
N PRO A 504 -26.66 -1.93 -20.18
CA PRO A 504 -26.30 -1.98 -21.60
C PRO A 504 -25.78 -0.65 -22.14
N ARG A 505 -26.32 0.48 -21.69
CA ARG A 505 -25.93 1.83 -22.15
C ARG A 505 -24.54 2.20 -21.63
N VAL A 506 -24.23 1.84 -20.39
CA VAL A 506 -22.89 2.02 -19.81
C VAL A 506 -21.88 1.10 -20.51
N LEU A 507 -22.28 -0.15 -20.77
CA LEU A 507 -21.44 -1.11 -21.48
C LEU A 507 -21.12 -0.63 -22.89
N GLU A 508 -22.11 -0.13 -23.63
CA GLU A 508 -21.92 0.42 -24.97
C GLU A 508 -20.90 1.58 -24.97
N LYS A 509 -20.99 2.51 -24.02
CA LYS A 509 -19.98 3.56 -23.87
C LYS A 509 -18.61 3.03 -23.51
N ALA A 510 -18.53 1.97 -22.71
CA ALA A 510 -17.27 1.31 -22.41
C ALA A 510 -16.67 0.64 -23.66
N LEU A 511 -17.50 0.02 -24.51
CA LEU A 511 -17.08 -0.52 -25.80
C LEU A 511 -16.54 0.58 -26.72
N ASP A 512 -17.18 1.76 -26.77
CA ASP A 512 -16.69 2.89 -27.55
C ASP A 512 -15.27 3.33 -27.15
N CYS A 513 -14.85 3.15 -25.89
CA CYS A 513 -13.47 3.43 -25.45
C CYS A 513 -12.42 2.45 -25.98
N PHE A 514 -12.84 1.30 -26.54
CA PHE A 514 -11.97 0.33 -27.22
C PHE A 514 -12.05 0.44 -28.75
N ASP A 515 -12.94 1.27 -29.29
CA ASP A 515 -13.01 1.54 -30.72
C ASP A 515 -12.04 2.69 -31.08
N PRO A 516 -10.95 2.42 -31.82
CA PRO A 516 -9.95 3.44 -32.16
C PRO A 516 -10.48 4.58 -33.03
N ARG A 517 -11.70 4.45 -33.60
CA ARG A 517 -12.39 5.55 -34.30
C ARG A 517 -12.98 6.57 -33.33
N ARG A 518 -13.12 6.19 -32.06
CA ARG A 518 -13.67 6.99 -30.97
C ARG A 518 -12.57 7.42 -30.02
N SER A 519 -11.80 6.48 -29.49
CA SER A 519 -10.75 6.73 -28.49
C SER A 519 -9.67 5.65 -28.57
N ASP A 520 -8.41 6.02 -28.34
CA ASP A 520 -7.30 5.05 -28.19
C ASP A 520 -6.49 5.31 -26.90
N SER A 521 -7.09 5.98 -25.91
CA SER A 521 -6.44 6.25 -24.62
C SER A 521 -6.25 4.96 -23.82
N HIS A 522 -4.98 4.65 -23.56
CA HIS A 522 -4.61 3.50 -22.76
C HIS A 522 -4.95 3.63 -21.28
N GLU A 523 -4.89 4.82 -20.71
CA GLU A 523 -5.27 5.07 -19.31
C GLU A 523 -6.75 4.76 -19.09
N VAL A 524 -7.62 5.25 -19.99
CA VAL A 524 -9.07 5.00 -19.95
C VAL A 524 -9.36 3.50 -20.03
N GLN A 525 -8.76 2.81 -21.02
CA GLN A 525 -8.94 1.37 -21.21
C GLN A 525 -8.49 0.57 -19.98
N ASN A 526 -7.35 0.91 -19.39
CA ASN A 526 -6.86 0.27 -18.16
C ASN A 526 -7.82 0.50 -16.98
N ALA A 527 -8.29 1.74 -16.80
CA ALA A 527 -9.25 2.09 -15.75
C ALA A 527 -10.57 1.32 -15.91
N LEU A 528 -11.05 1.15 -17.14
CA LEU A 528 -12.25 0.35 -17.45
C LEU A 528 -12.05 -1.14 -17.20
N VAL A 529 -10.89 -1.72 -17.52
CA VAL A 529 -10.58 -3.13 -17.16
C VAL A 529 -10.65 -3.33 -15.64
N GLN A 530 -10.12 -2.39 -14.86
CA GLN A 530 -10.20 -2.45 -13.40
C GLN A 530 -11.63 -2.30 -12.90
N ALA A 531 -12.42 -1.39 -13.50
CA ALA A 531 -13.81 -1.19 -13.11
C ALA A 531 -14.69 -2.40 -13.47
N ALA A 532 -14.50 -2.98 -14.66
CA ALA A 532 -15.21 -4.18 -15.11
C ALA A 532 -14.95 -5.38 -14.18
N MET A 533 -13.77 -5.46 -13.55
CA MET A 533 -13.49 -6.49 -12.54
C MET A 533 -14.41 -6.40 -11.32
N ALA A 534 -14.90 -5.21 -10.95
CA ALA A 534 -15.80 -5.05 -9.82
C ALA A 534 -17.21 -5.59 -10.09
N VAL A 535 -17.69 -5.43 -11.33
CA VAL A 535 -19.02 -5.91 -11.76
C VAL A 535 -18.97 -7.38 -12.16
N GLY A 536 -17.98 -7.76 -12.98
CA GLY A 536 -17.81 -9.11 -13.49
C GLY A 536 -18.88 -9.52 -14.50
N ASP A 537 -19.26 -10.80 -14.45
CA ASP A 537 -20.35 -11.41 -15.22
C ASP A 537 -21.76 -11.00 -14.74
N ARG A 538 -21.86 -10.32 -13.60
CA ARG A 538 -23.10 -9.77 -13.06
C ARG A 538 -23.49 -8.42 -13.67
N TRP A 539 -22.92 -8.07 -14.82
CA TRP A 539 -23.21 -6.79 -15.47
C TRP A 539 -24.69 -6.72 -15.87
N PRO A 540 -25.46 -5.70 -15.41
CA PRO A 540 -26.89 -5.63 -15.68
C PRO A 540 -27.19 -5.63 -17.18
N GLY A 541 -28.06 -6.53 -17.64
CA GLY A 541 -28.45 -6.63 -19.05
C GLY A 541 -27.37 -7.16 -20.00
N LEU A 542 -26.32 -7.81 -19.47
CA LEU A 542 -25.23 -8.36 -20.27
C LEU A 542 -25.70 -9.36 -21.33
N ASP A 543 -26.68 -10.21 -21.01
CA ASP A 543 -27.18 -11.23 -21.92
C ASP A 543 -27.68 -10.64 -23.25
N GLY A 544 -28.37 -9.49 -23.20
CA GLY A 544 -28.82 -8.76 -24.39
C GLY A 544 -27.68 -8.15 -25.21
N MET A 545 -26.53 -7.89 -24.57
CA MET A 545 -25.34 -7.29 -25.19
C MET A 545 -24.28 -8.32 -25.57
N ARG A 546 -24.44 -9.60 -25.19
CA ARG A 546 -23.42 -10.64 -25.29
C ARG A 546 -22.82 -10.74 -26.69
N GLN A 547 -23.67 -10.75 -27.72
CA GLN A 547 -23.20 -10.81 -29.11
C GLN A 547 -22.44 -9.55 -29.53
N SER A 548 -22.88 -8.37 -29.11
CA SER A 548 -22.20 -7.10 -29.37
C SER A 548 -20.82 -7.08 -28.73
N VAL A 549 -20.70 -7.54 -27.48
CA VAL A 549 -19.42 -7.67 -26.77
C VAL A 549 -18.50 -8.66 -27.51
N LEU A 550 -18.97 -9.87 -27.79
CA LEU A 550 -18.15 -10.91 -28.45
C LEU A 550 -17.66 -10.49 -29.83
N THR A 551 -18.45 -9.72 -30.58
CA THR A 551 -18.07 -9.26 -31.93
C THR A 551 -17.34 -7.93 -31.95
N HIS A 552 -17.21 -7.23 -30.82
CA HIS A 552 -16.61 -5.91 -30.74
C HIS A 552 -15.14 -5.89 -31.20
N HIS A 553 -14.40 -6.97 -30.98
CA HIS A 553 -13.01 -7.11 -31.45
C HIS A 553 -12.83 -6.81 -32.95
N ARG A 554 -13.87 -7.03 -33.77
CA ARG A 554 -13.85 -6.73 -35.22
C ARG A 554 -13.78 -5.23 -35.54
N ARG A 555 -14.10 -4.36 -34.58
CA ARG A 555 -13.99 -2.90 -34.70
C ARG A 555 -12.61 -2.39 -34.27
N ILE A 556 -11.83 -3.21 -33.56
CA ILE A 556 -10.50 -2.85 -33.08
C ILE A 556 -9.52 -2.97 -34.24
N SER A 557 -8.91 -1.85 -34.64
CA SER A 557 -7.89 -1.83 -35.69
C SER A 557 -6.67 -2.69 -35.32
N ILE A 558 -6.05 -3.34 -36.31
CA ILE A 558 -4.80 -4.11 -36.13
C ILE A 558 -3.66 -3.26 -35.57
N SER A 559 -3.67 -1.96 -35.85
CA SER A 559 -2.68 -0.99 -35.36
C SER A 559 -3.00 -0.40 -33.98
N SER A 560 -4.20 -0.65 -33.44
CA SER A 560 -4.61 -0.06 -32.16
C SER A 560 -4.13 -0.90 -30.98
N ASN A 561 -3.58 -0.21 -29.98
CA ASN A 561 -3.16 -0.81 -28.72
C ASN A 561 -4.35 -1.24 -27.85
N ALA A 562 -5.58 -0.81 -28.17
CA ALA A 562 -6.79 -1.31 -27.52
C ALA A 562 -6.90 -2.84 -27.60
N GLY A 563 -6.38 -3.46 -28.67
CA GLY A 563 -6.34 -4.91 -28.82
C GLY A 563 -5.57 -5.64 -27.72
N ILE A 564 -4.58 -5.00 -27.08
CA ILE A 564 -3.81 -5.60 -25.98
C ILE A 564 -4.67 -5.67 -24.70
N ARG A 565 -5.58 -4.71 -24.49
CA ARG A 565 -6.39 -4.58 -23.27
C ARG A 565 -7.78 -5.19 -23.39
N TRP A 566 -8.31 -5.24 -24.61
CA TRP A 566 -9.62 -5.80 -24.89
C TRP A 566 -9.83 -7.23 -24.35
N PRO A 567 -8.89 -8.18 -24.54
CA PRO A 567 -9.03 -9.52 -23.96
C PRO A 567 -9.15 -9.50 -22.44
N ALA A 568 -8.42 -8.59 -21.77
CA ALA A 568 -8.51 -8.45 -20.32
C ALA A 568 -9.87 -7.91 -19.88
N PHE A 569 -10.45 -6.94 -20.60
CA PHE A 569 -11.81 -6.45 -20.35
C PHE A 569 -12.84 -7.55 -20.59
N LEU A 570 -12.74 -8.25 -21.72
CA LEU A 570 -13.63 -9.34 -22.11
C LEU A 570 -13.63 -10.45 -21.05
N ALA A 571 -12.46 -10.84 -20.53
CA ALA A 571 -12.35 -11.87 -19.51
C ALA A 571 -12.96 -11.47 -18.15
N LYS A 572 -13.22 -10.18 -17.91
CA LYS A 572 -13.95 -9.74 -16.70
C LYS A 572 -15.46 -9.82 -16.88
N VAL A 573 -15.96 -9.42 -18.04
CA VAL A 573 -17.40 -9.36 -18.30
C VAL A 573 -17.96 -10.71 -18.77
N LEU A 574 -17.19 -11.47 -19.56
CA LEU A 574 -17.52 -12.80 -20.07
C LEU A 574 -16.38 -13.77 -19.71
N PRO A 575 -16.36 -14.32 -18.49
CA PRO A 575 -15.24 -15.09 -17.94
C PRO A 575 -15.16 -16.52 -18.50
N GLU A 576 -15.52 -16.74 -19.76
CA GLU A 576 -15.33 -18.02 -20.44
C GLU A 576 -13.99 -18.06 -21.18
N ARG A 577 -13.11 -18.98 -20.76
CA ARG A 577 -11.77 -19.21 -21.35
C ARG A 577 -11.78 -19.27 -22.87
N GLU A 578 -12.78 -19.94 -23.44
CA GLU A 578 -12.92 -20.17 -24.88
C GLU A 578 -13.01 -18.86 -25.69
N HIS A 579 -13.62 -17.81 -25.14
CA HIS A 579 -13.67 -16.52 -25.82
C HIS A 579 -12.29 -15.87 -25.95
N ILE A 580 -11.46 -16.00 -24.91
CA ILE A 580 -10.08 -15.48 -24.92
C ILE A 580 -9.20 -16.36 -25.79
N ARG A 581 -9.40 -17.68 -25.76
CA ARG A 581 -8.70 -18.64 -26.61
C ARG A 581 -8.84 -18.32 -28.10
N ARG A 582 -10.08 -18.06 -28.56
CA ARG A 582 -10.32 -17.67 -29.96
C ARG A 582 -9.60 -16.39 -30.38
N LEU A 583 -9.37 -15.46 -29.45
CA LEU A 583 -8.58 -14.25 -29.73
C LEU A 583 -7.07 -14.58 -29.82
N ALA A 584 -6.58 -15.56 -29.07
CA ALA A 584 -5.21 -16.06 -29.18
C ALA A 584 -4.98 -16.80 -30.51
N ASP A 585 -5.99 -17.49 -31.04
CA ASP A 585 -5.90 -18.17 -32.34
C ASP A 585 -6.14 -17.22 -33.53
N GLY A 586 -6.43 -15.94 -33.27
CA GLY A 586 -6.79 -14.95 -34.28
C GLY A 586 -5.60 -14.33 -35.02
N GLY A 587 -5.85 -13.80 -36.23
CA GLY A 587 -4.82 -13.19 -37.08
C GLY A 587 -4.27 -11.84 -36.58
N GLN A 588 -5.02 -11.10 -35.75
CA GLN A 588 -4.62 -9.78 -35.25
C GLN A 588 -3.67 -9.90 -34.05
N TRP A 589 -2.42 -9.45 -34.22
CA TRP A 589 -1.36 -9.66 -33.24
C TRP A 589 -1.60 -8.95 -31.89
N THR A 590 -2.24 -7.77 -31.88
CA THR A 590 -2.53 -7.03 -30.65
C THR A 590 -3.52 -7.78 -29.77
N LEU A 591 -4.60 -8.28 -30.36
CA LEU A 591 -5.59 -9.15 -29.70
C LEU A 591 -4.97 -10.44 -29.22
N ARG A 592 -4.16 -11.08 -30.06
CA ARG A 592 -3.46 -12.33 -29.73
C ARG A 592 -2.53 -12.17 -28.54
N SER A 593 -1.68 -11.13 -28.55
CA SER A 593 -0.80 -10.78 -27.44
C SER A 593 -1.57 -10.51 -26.15
N GLY A 594 -2.63 -9.70 -26.23
CA GLY A 594 -3.50 -9.42 -25.08
C GLY A 594 -4.18 -10.67 -24.53
N ALA A 595 -4.61 -11.59 -25.39
CA ALA A 595 -5.25 -12.83 -25.04
C ALA A 595 -4.29 -13.77 -24.31
N LEU A 596 -3.07 -13.94 -24.80
CA LEU A 596 -2.03 -14.73 -24.13
C LEU A 596 -1.71 -14.20 -22.72
N ILE A 597 -1.54 -12.89 -22.58
CA ILE A 597 -1.33 -12.24 -21.26
C ILE A 597 -2.54 -12.48 -20.35
N THR A 598 -3.75 -12.40 -20.89
CA THR A 598 -4.99 -12.58 -20.11
C THR A 598 -5.16 -14.03 -19.67
N LEU A 599 -4.88 -15.00 -20.54
CA LEU A 599 -4.89 -16.42 -20.20
C LEU A 599 -3.89 -16.73 -19.08
N ALA A 600 -2.67 -16.21 -19.18
CA ALA A 600 -1.64 -16.40 -18.15
C ALA A 600 -2.08 -15.88 -16.77
N LYS A 601 -2.80 -14.76 -16.73
CA LYS A 601 -3.25 -14.14 -15.48
C LYS A 601 -4.52 -14.78 -14.90
N SER A 602 -5.46 -15.16 -15.75
CA SER A 602 -6.80 -15.62 -15.33
C SER A 602 -6.89 -17.15 -15.22
N TRP A 603 -6.11 -17.89 -16.00
CA TRP A 603 -6.07 -19.35 -16.02
C TRP A 603 -4.63 -19.87 -16.13
N PRO A 604 -3.82 -19.79 -15.06
CA PRO A 604 -2.43 -20.25 -15.04
C PRO A 604 -2.33 -21.78 -14.95
N ASP A 605 -2.84 -22.48 -15.96
CA ASP A 605 -2.83 -23.94 -16.09
C ASP A 605 -1.84 -24.44 -17.15
N VAL A 606 -1.69 -25.77 -17.20
CA VAL A 606 -0.78 -26.45 -18.15
C VAL A 606 -1.14 -26.15 -19.61
N GLU A 607 -2.44 -25.99 -19.91
CA GLU A 607 -2.91 -25.69 -21.26
C GLU A 607 -2.50 -24.28 -21.70
N THR A 608 -2.67 -23.27 -20.83
CA THR A 608 -2.18 -21.91 -21.05
C THR A 608 -0.68 -21.87 -21.21
N ARG A 609 0.05 -22.57 -20.34
CA ARG A 609 1.51 -22.66 -20.43
C ARG A 609 1.97 -23.21 -21.77
N ARG A 610 1.33 -24.29 -22.24
CA ARG A 610 1.64 -24.90 -23.54
C ARG A 610 1.38 -23.93 -24.68
N LEU A 611 0.24 -23.25 -24.67
CA LEU A 611 -0.10 -22.25 -25.68
C LEU A 611 0.94 -21.11 -25.72
N LEU A 612 1.33 -20.59 -24.55
CA LEU A 612 2.39 -19.58 -24.45
C LEU A 612 3.72 -20.08 -25.01
N ALA A 613 4.11 -21.31 -24.69
CA ALA A 613 5.34 -21.89 -25.21
C ALA A 613 5.31 -22.04 -26.75
N GLU A 614 4.18 -22.49 -27.30
CA GLU A 614 3.97 -22.58 -28.76
C GLU A 614 4.12 -21.20 -29.43
N HIS A 615 3.41 -20.16 -28.93
CA HIS A 615 3.51 -18.81 -29.48
C HIS A 615 4.88 -18.14 -29.23
N ALA A 616 5.57 -18.45 -28.14
CA ALA A 616 6.91 -17.93 -27.88
C ALA A 616 7.95 -18.41 -28.91
N VAL A 617 7.67 -19.50 -29.64
CA VAL A 617 8.56 -20.07 -30.66
C VAL A 617 8.06 -19.81 -32.07
N GLN A 618 6.77 -20.01 -32.32
CA GLN A 618 6.23 -20.15 -33.67
C GLN A 618 5.46 -18.91 -34.18
N ASP A 619 5.14 -17.95 -33.31
CA ASP A 619 4.35 -16.79 -33.73
C ASP A 619 5.12 -15.92 -34.72
N GLU A 620 4.49 -15.56 -35.83
CA GLU A 620 5.10 -14.72 -36.87
C GLU A 620 5.44 -13.31 -36.34
N GLU A 621 4.61 -12.78 -35.44
CA GLU A 621 4.78 -11.44 -34.88
C GLU A 621 5.70 -11.46 -33.65
N GLY A 622 6.83 -10.76 -33.73
CA GLY A 622 7.79 -10.68 -32.63
C GLY A 622 7.17 -10.16 -31.33
N TRP A 623 6.31 -9.13 -31.38
CA TRP A 623 5.66 -8.62 -30.16
C TRP A 623 4.86 -9.70 -29.42
N THR A 624 4.21 -10.61 -30.15
CA THR A 624 3.46 -11.72 -29.56
C THR A 624 4.41 -12.74 -28.93
N ARG A 625 5.52 -13.08 -29.59
CA ARG A 625 6.57 -13.93 -29.00
C ARG A 625 7.09 -13.34 -27.70
N ALA A 626 7.39 -12.03 -27.68
CA ALA A 626 7.85 -11.32 -26.49
C ALA A 626 6.80 -11.31 -25.35
N ALA A 627 5.52 -11.11 -25.68
CA ALA A 627 4.44 -11.17 -24.70
C ALA A 627 4.34 -12.57 -24.07
N ALA A 628 4.44 -13.62 -24.88
CA ALA A 628 4.41 -15.00 -24.41
C ALA A 628 5.59 -15.35 -23.49
N LEU A 629 6.81 -14.94 -23.86
CA LEU A 629 8.01 -15.13 -23.03
C LEU A 629 7.91 -14.42 -21.67
N ARG A 630 7.42 -13.17 -21.64
CA ARG A 630 7.22 -12.44 -20.38
C ARG A 630 6.16 -13.10 -19.50
N ALA A 631 5.07 -13.55 -20.10
CA ALA A 631 4.01 -14.25 -19.39
C ALA A 631 4.49 -15.58 -18.79
N LEU A 632 5.31 -16.35 -19.53
CA LEU A 632 5.94 -17.57 -19.02
C LEU A 632 6.86 -17.27 -17.84
N ALA A 633 7.77 -16.31 -17.97
CA ALA A 633 8.71 -15.95 -16.92
C ALA A 633 8.03 -15.50 -15.61
N GLN A 634 6.86 -14.86 -15.71
CA GLN A 634 6.08 -14.41 -14.55
C GLN A 634 5.21 -15.53 -13.95
N GLY A 635 4.57 -16.36 -14.78
CA GLY A 635 3.63 -17.39 -14.32
C GLY A 635 4.29 -18.71 -13.94
N TRP A 636 5.40 -19.06 -14.58
CA TRP A 636 6.10 -20.33 -14.43
C TRP A 636 7.62 -20.12 -14.41
N PRO A 637 8.19 -19.62 -13.31
CA PRO A 637 9.64 -19.49 -13.15
C PRO A 637 10.30 -20.86 -12.89
N ASP A 638 10.14 -21.79 -13.84
CA ASP A 638 10.67 -23.16 -13.79
C ASP A 638 11.85 -23.38 -14.75
N ALA A 639 12.47 -24.56 -14.65
CA ALA A 639 13.65 -24.91 -15.45
C ALA A 639 13.36 -24.99 -16.97
N GLU A 640 12.13 -25.29 -17.36
CA GLU A 640 11.74 -25.41 -18.78
C GLU A 640 11.51 -24.02 -19.39
N THR A 641 10.85 -23.11 -18.67
CA THR A 641 10.76 -21.69 -19.08
C THR A 641 12.14 -21.05 -19.16
N ARG A 642 13.04 -21.34 -18.22
CA ARG A 642 14.43 -20.88 -18.29
C ARG A 642 15.14 -21.36 -19.56
N ARG A 643 15.02 -22.65 -19.90
CA ARG A 643 15.61 -23.21 -21.13
C ARG A 643 15.05 -22.53 -22.38
N LEU A 644 13.73 -22.36 -22.44
CA LEU A 644 13.07 -21.69 -23.56
C LEU A 644 13.58 -20.24 -23.74
N LEU A 645 13.73 -19.50 -22.64
CA LEU A 645 14.28 -18.15 -22.67
C LEU A 645 15.74 -18.15 -23.13
N ALA A 646 16.57 -19.08 -22.64
CA ALA A 646 17.96 -19.20 -23.08
C ALA A 646 18.04 -19.49 -24.60
N ASP A 647 17.22 -20.42 -25.09
CA ASP A 647 17.15 -20.75 -26.51
C ASP A 647 16.72 -19.54 -27.35
N ARG A 648 15.69 -18.79 -26.93
CA ARG A 648 15.23 -17.58 -27.64
C ARG A 648 16.22 -16.42 -27.54
N ALA A 649 16.96 -16.31 -26.44
CA ALA A 649 18.02 -15.31 -26.31
C ALA A 649 19.17 -15.50 -27.31
N VAL A 650 19.34 -16.72 -27.85
CA VAL A 650 20.40 -17.06 -28.82
C VAL A 650 19.85 -17.12 -30.24
N GLN A 651 18.74 -17.83 -30.44
CA GLN A 651 18.32 -18.32 -31.75
C GLN A 651 17.20 -17.50 -32.40
N ASP A 652 16.50 -16.61 -31.68
CA ASP A 652 15.40 -15.85 -32.28
C ASP A 652 15.94 -14.87 -33.31
N GLU A 653 15.30 -14.80 -34.49
CA GLU A 653 15.73 -13.94 -35.59
C GLU A 653 15.65 -12.46 -35.22
N ALA A 654 14.65 -12.07 -34.41
CA ALA A 654 14.42 -10.69 -34.04
C ALA A 654 15.19 -10.32 -32.76
N GLY A 655 16.12 -9.36 -32.86
CA GLY A 655 16.93 -8.88 -31.72
C GLY A 655 16.08 -8.45 -30.52
N LYS A 656 14.92 -7.81 -30.76
CA LYS A 656 13.97 -7.46 -29.71
C LYS A 656 13.51 -8.65 -28.85
N ILE A 657 13.40 -9.84 -29.41
CA ILE A 657 12.97 -11.05 -28.71
C ILE A 657 14.13 -11.63 -27.92
N ARG A 658 15.33 -11.66 -28.54
CA ARG A 658 16.57 -12.02 -27.84
C ARG A 658 16.77 -11.15 -26.62
N ARG A 659 16.62 -9.82 -26.76
CA ARG A 659 16.60 -8.85 -25.66
C ARG A 659 15.56 -9.19 -24.59
N THR A 660 14.30 -9.40 -24.98
CA THR A 660 13.22 -9.71 -24.03
C THR A 660 13.52 -10.96 -23.22
N ALA A 661 14.13 -11.97 -23.85
CA ALA A 661 14.53 -13.20 -23.20
C ALA A 661 15.67 -12.97 -22.20
N LEU A 662 16.69 -12.17 -22.56
CA LEU A 662 17.78 -11.79 -21.66
C LEU A 662 17.29 -11.00 -20.44
N GLU A 663 16.38 -10.04 -20.62
CA GLU A 663 15.77 -9.28 -19.52
C GLU A 663 15.00 -10.19 -18.55
N ALA A 664 14.23 -11.14 -19.09
CA ALA A 664 13.48 -12.11 -18.29
C ALA A 664 14.42 -13.06 -17.53
N LEU A 665 15.51 -13.53 -18.16
CA LEU A 665 16.53 -14.35 -17.51
C LEU A 665 17.23 -13.60 -16.38
N ALA A 666 17.69 -12.37 -16.63
CA ALA A 666 18.37 -11.57 -15.63
C ALA A 666 17.50 -11.26 -14.40
N ARG A 667 16.18 -11.12 -14.61
CA ARG A 667 15.22 -10.91 -13.52
C ARG A 667 14.88 -12.19 -12.76
N GLY A 668 14.62 -13.28 -13.47
CA GLY A 668 14.14 -14.54 -12.85
C GLY A 668 15.26 -15.45 -12.33
N TRP A 669 16.44 -15.41 -12.97
CA TRP A 669 17.56 -16.30 -12.71
C TRP A 669 18.91 -15.56 -12.80
N PRO A 670 19.27 -14.71 -11.82
CA PRO A 670 20.56 -14.01 -11.77
C PRO A 670 21.72 -14.94 -11.38
N ASP A 671 21.83 -16.10 -12.04
CA ASP A 671 22.81 -17.14 -11.78
C ASP A 671 24.05 -17.02 -12.70
N ALA A 672 25.02 -17.92 -12.51
CA ALA A 672 26.27 -17.89 -13.26
C ALA A 672 26.08 -18.21 -14.76
N GLU A 673 25.04 -18.94 -15.13
CA GLU A 673 24.77 -19.32 -16.51
C GLU A 673 24.10 -18.15 -17.26
N THR A 674 23.15 -17.48 -16.64
CA THR A 674 22.60 -16.21 -17.16
C THR A 674 23.70 -15.18 -17.35
N ARG A 675 24.62 -15.05 -16.39
CA ARG A 675 25.77 -14.13 -16.53
C ARG A 675 26.64 -14.47 -17.74
N ARG A 676 26.96 -15.75 -17.95
CA ARG A 676 27.73 -16.19 -19.13
C ARG A 676 27.02 -15.84 -20.43
N LEU A 677 25.70 -16.08 -20.48
CA LEU A 677 24.90 -15.78 -21.64
C LEU A 677 24.83 -14.26 -21.94
N LEU A 678 24.73 -13.43 -20.91
CA LEU A 678 24.76 -11.97 -21.06
C LEU A 678 26.10 -11.49 -21.64
N VAL A 679 27.22 -12.00 -21.13
CA VAL A 679 28.56 -11.68 -21.67
C VAL A 679 28.69 -12.15 -23.12
N GLU A 680 28.26 -13.39 -23.41
CA GLU A 680 28.30 -13.94 -24.77
C GLU A 680 27.50 -13.08 -25.76
N ARG A 681 26.27 -12.70 -25.41
CA ARG A 681 25.42 -11.85 -26.26
C ARG A 681 25.92 -10.41 -26.35
N ALA A 682 26.51 -9.84 -25.30
CA ALA A 682 27.13 -8.51 -25.36
C ALA A 682 28.27 -8.41 -26.39
N VAL A 683 28.94 -9.52 -26.69
CA VAL A 683 30.04 -9.57 -27.68
C VAL A 683 29.53 -9.99 -29.06
N GLN A 684 28.78 -11.09 -29.10
CA GLN A 684 28.51 -11.84 -30.32
C GLN A 684 27.19 -11.50 -31.00
N ASP A 685 26.22 -10.91 -30.30
CA ASP A 685 24.91 -10.64 -30.89
C ASP A 685 25.03 -9.71 -32.11
N GLU A 686 24.26 -9.98 -33.15
CA GLU A 686 24.29 -9.20 -34.39
C GLU A 686 23.62 -7.83 -34.21
N ASP A 687 22.62 -7.75 -33.34
CA ASP A 687 21.84 -6.55 -33.07
C ASP A 687 22.49 -5.68 -31.99
N GLY A 688 22.73 -4.40 -32.30
CA GLY A 688 23.41 -3.47 -31.39
C GLY A 688 22.62 -3.15 -30.13
N GLU A 689 21.29 -3.05 -30.24
CA GLU A 689 20.42 -2.82 -29.09
C GLU A 689 20.47 -4.01 -28.12
N THR A 690 20.43 -5.23 -28.66
CA THR A 690 20.55 -6.46 -27.86
C THR A 690 21.92 -6.58 -27.18
N ARG A 691 23.02 -6.25 -27.89
CA ARG A 691 24.36 -6.18 -27.28
C ARG A 691 24.42 -5.18 -26.11
N GLY A 692 23.89 -3.97 -26.33
CA GLY A 692 23.84 -2.92 -25.31
C GLY A 692 23.07 -3.33 -24.07
N VAL A 693 21.89 -3.95 -24.25
CA VAL A 693 21.08 -4.43 -23.12
C VAL A 693 21.77 -5.57 -22.39
N ALA A 694 22.40 -6.50 -23.11
CA ALA A 694 23.13 -7.62 -22.50
C ALA A 694 24.31 -7.10 -21.64
N ALA A 695 25.08 -6.14 -22.16
CA ALA A 695 26.16 -5.49 -21.44
C ALA A 695 25.64 -4.74 -20.20
N TRP A 696 24.57 -3.95 -20.36
CA TRP A 696 23.96 -3.21 -19.26
C TRP A 696 23.43 -4.13 -18.16
N LEU A 697 22.70 -5.19 -18.50
CA LEU A 697 22.20 -6.18 -17.55
C LEU A 697 23.33 -6.85 -16.75
N HIS A 698 24.48 -7.11 -17.40
CA HIS A 698 25.66 -7.68 -16.74
C HIS A 698 26.38 -6.67 -15.84
N ALA A 699 26.55 -5.42 -16.29
CA ALA A 699 27.17 -4.35 -15.52
C ALA A 699 26.34 -3.95 -14.29
N LYS A 700 25.01 -3.95 -14.43
CA LYS A 700 24.07 -3.65 -13.34
C LYS A 700 24.20 -4.62 -12.17
N GLN A 701 24.60 -5.87 -12.42
CA GLN A 701 24.84 -6.86 -11.36
C GLN A 701 26.11 -6.59 -10.56
N HIS A 702 27.04 -5.76 -11.07
CA HIS A 702 28.31 -5.46 -10.42
C HIS A 702 28.25 -4.17 -9.60
N SER A 703 27.71 -3.09 -10.17
CA SER A 703 27.80 -1.77 -9.52
C SER A 703 26.76 -0.78 -10.05
N ARG A 704 26.35 0.17 -9.21
CA ARG A 704 25.52 1.32 -9.62
C ARG A 704 26.21 2.14 -10.72
N PHE A 705 27.52 2.34 -10.59
CA PHE A 705 28.34 2.98 -11.62
C PHE A 705 28.20 2.32 -12.99
N GLY A 706 28.37 0.99 -13.07
CA GLY A 706 28.20 0.26 -14.33
C GLY A 706 26.77 0.30 -14.90
N ALA A 707 25.76 0.31 -14.03
CA ALA A 707 24.36 0.46 -14.44
C ALA A 707 24.08 1.85 -15.05
N THR A 708 24.66 2.90 -14.47
CA THR A 708 24.54 4.28 -14.96
C THR A 708 25.36 4.49 -16.22
N LEU A 709 26.62 4.04 -16.24
CA LEU A 709 27.58 4.27 -17.33
C LEU A 709 27.10 3.73 -18.67
N LEU A 710 26.50 2.54 -18.69
CA LEU A 710 26.01 1.92 -19.92
C LEU A 710 24.63 2.43 -20.37
N GLY A 711 23.96 3.28 -19.58
CA GLY A 711 22.80 4.05 -20.03
C GLY A 711 23.26 5.22 -20.89
N GLY A 712 22.70 5.36 -22.09
CA GLY A 712 23.08 6.41 -23.04
C GLY A 712 22.88 7.82 -22.48
N ASP A 713 21.78 8.03 -21.73
CA ASP A 713 21.44 9.30 -21.09
C ASP A 713 21.84 9.34 -19.59
N LEU A 714 22.60 8.33 -19.14
CA LEU A 714 23.08 8.18 -17.76
C LEU A 714 21.95 8.21 -16.70
N ASP A 715 20.72 7.88 -17.09
CA ASP A 715 19.55 7.75 -16.21
C ASP A 715 19.28 6.28 -15.83
N GLY A 716 20.07 5.35 -16.38
CA GLY A 716 19.89 3.91 -16.21
C GLY A 716 18.65 3.36 -16.93
N VAL A 717 18.04 4.15 -17.81
CA VAL A 717 16.95 3.79 -18.71
C VAL A 717 17.52 3.80 -20.13
N GLY A 718 17.06 2.87 -20.99
CA GLY A 718 17.55 2.80 -22.37
C GLY A 718 17.30 4.12 -23.13
N PRO A 719 18.07 4.42 -24.19
CA PRO A 719 18.89 3.50 -24.97
C PRO A 719 20.23 3.14 -24.29
N PHE A 720 20.72 1.92 -24.49
CA PHE A 720 21.97 1.45 -23.90
C PHE A 720 23.12 1.52 -24.90
N LEU A 721 24.33 1.84 -24.41
CA LEU A 721 25.52 1.93 -25.24
C LEU A 721 25.89 0.57 -25.85
N ASP A 722 26.21 0.56 -27.14
CA ASP A 722 26.74 -0.64 -27.81
C ASP A 722 28.16 -0.93 -27.30
N PRO A 723 28.41 -2.08 -26.65
CA PRO A 723 29.70 -2.41 -26.06
C PRO A 723 30.84 -2.56 -27.09
N ARG A 724 30.54 -2.59 -28.40
CA ARG A 724 31.56 -2.56 -29.47
C ARG A 724 32.19 -1.19 -29.65
N SER A 725 31.57 -0.14 -29.13
CA SER A 725 32.10 1.22 -29.20
C SER A 725 32.87 1.54 -27.92
N PRO A 726 34.03 2.21 -28.02
CA PRO A 726 34.71 2.71 -26.84
C PRO A 726 33.87 3.78 -26.15
N ILE A 727 33.83 3.76 -24.82
CA ILE A 727 33.11 4.77 -24.03
C ILE A 727 34.02 6.00 -23.84
N PRO A 728 33.61 7.21 -24.27
CA PRO A 728 34.40 8.43 -24.08
C PRO A 728 34.67 8.75 -22.61
N ARG A 729 35.82 9.37 -22.32
CA ARG A 729 36.21 9.75 -20.95
C ARG A 729 35.21 10.71 -20.31
N ASP A 730 34.73 11.69 -21.05
CA ASP A 730 33.77 12.68 -20.55
C ASP A 730 32.47 12.01 -20.06
N HIS A 731 31.98 10.99 -20.78
CA HIS A 731 30.80 10.21 -20.38
C HIS A 731 31.03 9.38 -19.11
N ILE A 732 32.25 8.88 -18.93
CA ILE A 732 32.66 8.15 -17.72
C ILE A 732 32.68 9.07 -16.50
N GLU A 733 33.19 10.29 -16.67
CA GLU A 733 33.26 11.29 -15.61
C GLU A 733 31.85 11.77 -15.21
N GLU A 734 30.98 12.03 -16.19
CA GLU A 734 29.57 12.38 -15.91
C GLU A 734 28.81 11.25 -15.21
N ALA A 735 29.03 9.99 -15.61
CA ALA A 735 28.46 8.83 -14.94
C ALA A 735 28.94 8.69 -13.49
N ALA A 736 30.23 8.95 -13.24
CA ALA A 736 30.85 8.92 -11.92
C ALA A 736 30.26 9.99 -10.99
N ASP A 737 30.09 11.21 -11.50
CA ASP A 737 29.49 12.33 -10.77
C ASP A 737 28.05 12.00 -10.34
N LYS A 738 27.23 11.42 -11.23
CA LYS A 738 25.84 11.03 -10.90
C LYS A 738 25.75 9.98 -9.79
N VAL A 739 26.77 9.14 -9.63
CA VAL A 739 26.79 8.10 -8.58
C VAL A 739 27.64 8.49 -7.36
N GLY A 740 28.21 9.70 -7.35
CA GLY A 740 28.99 10.24 -6.23
C GLY A 740 30.39 9.66 -6.08
N LEU A 741 31.02 9.20 -7.18
CA LEU A 741 32.42 8.75 -7.16
C LEU A 741 33.37 9.95 -7.29
N SER A 742 34.43 9.97 -6.49
CA SER A 742 35.48 11.00 -6.60
C SER A 742 36.40 10.73 -7.81
N SER A 743 37.06 11.78 -8.32
CA SER A 743 37.98 11.65 -9.46
C SER A 743 39.11 10.64 -9.24
N ALA A 744 39.52 10.41 -7.99
CA ALA A 744 40.55 9.41 -7.63
C ALA A 744 40.03 7.96 -7.70
N GLU A 745 38.72 7.75 -7.65
CA GLU A 745 38.09 6.42 -7.67
C GLU A 745 37.65 5.98 -9.08
N ILE A 746 37.56 6.91 -10.03
CA ILE A 746 37.06 6.65 -11.40
C ILE A 746 37.87 5.55 -12.08
N ASP A 747 39.20 5.65 -12.09
CA ASP A 747 40.04 4.66 -12.78
C ASP A 747 39.96 3.27 -12.14
N ALA A 748 39.82 3.21 -10.81
CA ALA A 748 39.61 1.96 -10.09
C ALA A 748 38.24 1.35 -10.40
N ALA A 749 37.19 2.18 -10.47
CA ALA A 749 35.84 1.75 -10.84
C ALA A 749 35.78 1.24 -12.30
N VAL A 750 36.45 1.94 -13.23
CA VAL A 750 36.59 1.51 -14.63
C VAL A 750 37.36 0.21 -14.75
N ALA A 751 38.46 0.04 -14.01
CA ALA A 751 39.24 -1.20 -14.01
C ALA A 751 38.44 -2.38 -13.43
N SER A 752 37.74 -2.16 -12.30
CA SER A 752 36.87 -3.17 -11.68
C SER A 752 35.73 -3.58 -12.61
N LEU A 753 35.09 -2.60 -13.26
CA LEU A 753 34.02 -2.88 -14.21
C LEU A 753 34.56 -3.63 -15.44
N SER A 754 35.67 -3.21 -16.04
CA SER A 754 36.29 -3.90 -17.18
C SER A 754 36.65 -5.35 -16.84
N ALA A 755 37.18 -5.60 -15.64
CA ALA A 755 37.46 -6.95 -15.16
C ALA A 755 36.18 -7.80 -15.03
N HIS A 756 35.08 -7.21 -14.56
CA HIS A 756 33.77 -7.88 -14.47
C HIS A 756 33.14 -8.15 -15.84
N MET A 757 33.26 -7.20 -16.78
CA MET A 757 32.71 -7.33 -18.13
C MET A 757 33.50 -8.37 -18.96
N GLY A 758 34.80 -8.52 -18.70
CA GLY A 758 35.69 -9.41 -19.45
C GLY A 758 36.26 -8.77 -20.72
N TRP A 759 36.11 -7.44 -20.89
CA TRP A 759 36.76 -6.64 -21.92
C TRP A 759 37.06 -5.23 -21.39
N ASP A 760 37.97 -4.54 -22.07
CA ASP A 760 38.30 -3.14 -21.77
C ASP A 760 37.21 -2.22 -22.32
N ILE A 761 36.42 -1.62 -21.43
CA ILE A 761 35.29 -0.73 -21.80
C ILE A 761 35.78 0.57 -22.48
N LEU A 762 37.04 0.95 -22.31
CA LEU A 762 37.64 2.11 -22.98
C LEU A 762 37.99 1.83 -24.44
N ARG A 763 38.10 0.56 -24.82
CA ARG A 763 38.44 0.13 -26.19
C ARG A 763 37.24 -0.46 -26.93
N GLY A 764 36.21 -0.90 -26.20
CA GLY A 764 35.09 -1.66 -26.73
C GLY A 764 35.48 -3.11 -27.06
N ASN A 765 34.48 -3.95 -27.31
CA ASN A 765 34.64 -5.40 -27.49
C ASN A 765 34.60 -5.87 -28.96
N ARG A 766 35.07 -5.05 -29.91
CA ARG A 766 35.03 -5.41 -31.35
C ARG A 766 35.74 -6.75 -31.60
N PRO A 767 35.09 -7.71 -32.30
CA PRO A 767 35.78 -8.91 -32.75
C PRO A 767 36.92 -8.49 -33.70
N SER A 768 38.12 -9.00 -33.47
CA SER A 768 39.24 -8.81 -34.41
C SER A 768 38.85 -9.43 -35.76
N PRO A 769 39.03 -8.74 -36.90
CA PRO A 769 38.77 -9.37 -38.19
C PRO A 769 39.69 -10.60 -38.32
N CYS A 770 39.08 -11.77 -38.53
CA CYS A 770 39.80 -12.99 -38.86
C CYS A 770 40.78 -12.72 -40.02
N GLY A 771 41.99 -13.26 -39.89
CA GLY A 771 43.17 -12.90 -40.68
C GLY A 771 42.95 -12.78 -42.19
N SER A 772 43.49 -11.69 -42.72
CA SER A 772 44.15 -11.72 -44.02
C SER A 772 45.63 -11.97 -43.73
N ASP A 773 46.08 -13.20 -44.01
CA ASP A 773 47.47 -13.42 -44.40
C ASP A 773 47.77 -12.69 -45.71
#